data_AF-A0A9Q8JJB5-F1
#
_entry.id   AF-A0A9Q8JJB5-F1
#
_cell.length_a   1.000
_cell.length_b   1.000
_cell.length_c   1.000
_cell.angle_alpha   90.00
_cell.angle_beta   90.00
_cell.angle_gamma   90.00
#
_symmetry.space_group_name_H-M   'P 1'
#
loop_
_entity.id
_entity.type
_entity.pdbx_description
1 polymer ?
#
loop_
_entity_poly.entity_id
_entity_poly.type
_entity_poly.pdbx_seq_one_letter_code
_entity_poly.pdbx_strand_id
1 'polypeptide(L)'
;MQEKLVLAYSGGLDTSVAIPWLKEKGYAVTAVVLDVGQHGKDLDFIKAKALQVGAEASILLDAKEEFATDYVAPVIQGNLLYEGEYPLVSALSRPLIIKKLVEIAHQIGATTIAHGSTGHGNDQVRFEAAIHAFDPNLKIEAPIRDFQWSREEEIAYADAHHVPIPVGEESPYSIDENIWGRAIEAGILENPWHEAPEEAYELTTAIVDTPDVADFVTISFEGGLPVALDGEAMSLTTILEKLNVLAGTHGIGRVDHIENRLVGIKSREIYEVPAATVLMTAHKDLEDLTLERDVAHFKPIVAEHLANLVYDAKWVSPLFDALQAFIKVTQQVVNGDVKMKLFKGSAIAVARQSAKNSLYDENLATYTASSSFDQAAAVGFIKLWTLGNTVFEQVNHVHSEQGSSMTDKLWGGRFTETGSDRVQAYGASIAADQYMIAEDIQASIAHAQMLGQQAIITAAEATQIVAGLQAVRADFESGVATLQIAQEDVHMNVEVLLTEKIGPVAGKLHTARSRNDQVATDFHLWVANRLPHIIEAIKQFQKTLLQVATDNQATLMPGYTHLQHAQPVTFGFHLLAYVGMLARDVERFEFNMKHTKVSPLGAAALAGTTFAIDRTMTADLLGFDDVYHNAMDAVSDRDFAIEFLQSAAILMMHLSRLSEELILWSSYEFGFVTLSDAYATGSSIMPQKKNADFAELTRGKTGRVYGDLMGLMTVMKGLPLAYNKDMQEDKQGVFETYTTIMDALFVFDGMFATLQVNRDVMSESTHNDFSNATELADYLANKGLAFREAHAIVGQLVLQGIQTQVNLQDMPLAELQKASELITDDVYQILQPMMVVERRTSFGGTAVTEVSNQIKFYQEQLGE
;
A
#
# COMPACT_ATOMS: atom_id res chain seq x y z
N MET A 1 -14.29 -8.23 -54.61
CA MET A 1 -15.22 -7.34 -53.88
C MET A 1 -14.36 -6.53 -52.93
N GLN A 2 -14.59 -5.23 -52.82
CA GLN A 2 -13.93 -4.39 -51.83
C GLN A 2 -14.35 -4.87 -50.43
N GLU A 3 -13.40 -5.03 -49.51
CA GLU A 3 -13.69 -5.52 -48.16
C GLU A 3 -14.47 -4.45 -47.39
N LYS A 4 -15.61 -4.80 -46.79
CA LYS A 4 -16.46 -3.83 -46.08
C LYS A 4 -15.96 -3.60 -44.67
N LEU A 5 -16.00 -2.34 -44.24
CA LEU A 5 -15.52 -1.92 -42.93
C LEU A 5 -16.51 -0.93 -42.30
N VAL A 6 -16.71 -1.07 -40.98
CA VAL A 6 -17.49 -0.13 -40.17
C VAL A 6 -16.55 0.76 -39.36
N LEU A 7 -16.67 2.08 -39.47
CA LEU A 7 -15.85 3.05 -38.72
C LEU A 7 -16.68 3.71 -37.60
N ALA A 8 -16.18 3.66 -36.37
CA ALA A 8 -16.65 4.51 -35.28
C ALA A 8 -16.32 5.97 -35.60
N TYR A 9 -17.32 6.77 -35.98
CA TYR A 9 -17.10 8.10 -36.55
C TYR A 9 -17.65 9.20 -35.63
N SER A 10 -16.74 10.10 -35.20
CA SER A 10 -17.06 11.23 -34.31
C SER A 10 -17.21 12.56 -35.05
N GLY A 11 -16.74 12.65 -36.30
CA GLY A 11 -16.69 13.91 -37.05
C GLY A 11 -15.47 14.80 -36.78
N GLY A 12 -14.66 14.45 -35.78
CA GLY A 12 -13.37 15.10 -35.50
C GLY A 12 -12.34 14.88 -36.62
N LEU A 13 -11.21 15.57 -36.56
CA LEU A 13 -10.16 15.48 -37.59
C LEU A 13 -9.71 14.02 -37.79
N ASP A 14 -9.37 13.35 -36.69
CA ASP A 14 -8.81 12.00 -36.63
C ASP A 14 -9.70 10.98 -37.36
N THR A 15 -11.00 10.95 -37.05
CA THR A 15 -11.95 10.04 -37.72
C THR A 15 -12.32 10.50 -39.13
N SER A 16 -12.14 11.78 -39.47
CA SER A 16 -12.35 12.31 -40.83
C SER A 16 -11.22 11.93 -41.79
N VAL A 17 -9.96 11.99 -41.36
CA VAL A 17 -8.79 11.57 -42.16
C VAL A 17 -8.68 10.04 -42.27
N ALA A 18 -9.20 9.30 -41.29
CA ALA A 18 -9.26 7.85 -41.34
C ALA A 18 -10.06 7.32 -42.54
N ILE A 19 -11.09 8.03 -43.01
CA ILE A 19 -11.93 7.57 -44.14
C ILE A 19 -11.13 7.45 -45.45
N PRO A 20 -10.48 8.50 -45.98
CA PRO A 20 -9.65 8.36 -47.18
C PRO A 20 -8.50 7.37 -47.01
N TRP A 21 -7.85 7.33 -45.84
CA TRP A 21 -6.77 6.38 -45.55
C TRP A 21 -7.23 4.91 -45.62
N LEU A 22 -8.39 4.59 -45.01
CA LEU A 22 -8.97 3.24 -45.07
C LEU A 22 -9.37 2.86 -46.51
N LYS A 23 -9.80 3.83 -47.32
CA LYS A 23 -10.08 3.60 -48.74
C LYS A 23 -8.83 3.30 -49.54
N GLU A 24 -7.71 3.97 -49.26
CA GLU A 24 -6.41 3.67 -49.88
C GLU A 24 -5.95 2.24 -49.55
N LYS A 25 -6.26 1.73 -48.36
CA LYS A 25 -6.06 0.30 -47.99
C LYS A 25 -7.04 -0.67 -48.67
N GLY A 26 -8.01 -0.16 -49.43
CA GLY A 26 -8.95 -0.97 -50.20
C GLY A 26 -10.24 -1.34 -49.46
N TYR A 27 -10.61 -0.60 -48.40
CA TYR A 27 -11.87 -0.82 -47.68
C TYR A 27 -13.04 0.00 -48.22
N ALA A 28 -14.23 -0.58 -48.16
CA ALA A 28 -15.52 0.05 -48.41
C ALA A 28 -16.10 0.54 -47.08
N VAL A 29 -15.89 1.83 -46.77
CA VAL A 29 -16.12 2.38 -45.42
C VAL A 29 -17.57 2.78 -45.20
N THR A 30 -18.20 2.23 -44.17
CA THR A 30 -19.46 2.71 -43.59
C THR A 30 -19.19 3.44 -42.29
N ALA A 31 -19.40 4.75 -42.25
CA ALA A 31 -19.24 5.56 -41.04
C ALA A 31 -20.48 5.42 -40.14
N VAL A 32 -20.28 5.25 -38.84
CA VAL A 32 -21.37 5.11 -37.87
C VAL A 32 -21.20 6.15 -36.77
N VAL A 33 -22.26 6.95 -36.59
CA VAL A 33 -22.39 7.96 -35.55
C VAL A 33 -23.50 7.51 -34.61
N LEU A 34 -23.24 7.55 -33.30
CA LEU A 34 -24.26 7.33 -32.28
C LEU A 34 -24.53 8.64 -31.53
N ASP A 35 -25.80 9.02 -31.42
CA ASP A 35 -26.27 10.03 -30.47
C ASP A 35 -26.36 9.38 -29.08
N VAL A 36 -25.45 9.76 -28.19
CA VAL A 36 -25.49 9.40 -26.75
C VAL A 36 -25.72 10.64 -25.88
N GLY A 37 -26.25 11.70 -26.49
CA GLY A 37 -26.53 13.00 -25.86
C GLY A 37 -25.32 13.92 -25.79
N GLN A 38 -24.47 13.92 -26.82
CA GLN A 38 -23.43 14.94 -26.97
C GLN A 38 -24.08 16.33 -27.10
N HIS A 39 -23.61 17.31 -26.33
CA HIS A 39 -24.19 18.65 -26.30
C HIS A 39 -23.62 19.51 -27.45
N GLY A 40 -24.44 20.39 -28.03
CA GLY A 40 -23.98 21.36 -29.03
C GLY A 40 -23.55 20.81 -30.41
N LYS A 41 -23.47 19.48 -30.61
CA LYS A 41 -23.03 18.87 -31.88
C LYS A 41 -24.18 18.71 -32.88
N ASP A 42 -23.97 19.19 -34.10
CA ASP A 42 -24.85 18.93 -35.24
C ASP A 42 -24.54 17.54 -35.83
N LEU A 43 -25.26 16.52 -35.34
CA LEU A 43 -25.07 15.13 -35.76
C LEU A 43 -25.48 14.88 -37.22
N ASP A 44 -26.42 15.67 -37.75
CA ASP A 44 -26.81 15.60 -39.16
C ASP A 44 -25.69 16.14 -40.07
N PHE A 45 -25.04 17.22 -39.67
CA PHE A 45 -23.83 17.71 -40.32
C PHE A 45 -22.69 16.68 -40.25
N ILE A 46 -22.44 16.07 -39.09
CA ILE A 46 -21.39 15.05 -38.93
C ILE A 46 -21.66 13.86 -39.88
N LYS A 47 -22.90 13.37 -39.94
CA LYS A 47 -23.31 12.32 -40.87
C LYS A 47 -23.10 12.73 -42.33
N ALA A 48 -23.45 13.96 -42.70
CA ALA A 48 -23.25 14.47 -44.06
C ALA A 48 -21.76 14.60 -44.41
N LYS A 49 -20.93 15.05 -43.45
CA LYS A 49 -19.48 15.19 -43.59
C LYS A 49 -18.81 13.86 -43.93
N ALA A 50 -19.22 12.75 -43.30
CA ALA A 50 -18.67 11.43 -43.58
C ALA A 50 -18.81 11.02 -45.07
N LEU A 51 -19.96 11.32 -45.68
CA LEU A 51 -20.21 11.07 -47.10
C LEU A 51 -19.37 11.99 -47.99
N GLN A 52 -19.22 13.26 -47.59
CA GLN A 52 -18.38 14.23 -48.31
C GLN A 52 -16.91 13.81 -48.37
N VAL A 53 -16.37 13.25 -47.28
CA VAL A 53 -14.97 12.76 -47.23
C VAL A 53 -14.78 11.37 -47.84
N GLY A 54 -15.86 10.77 -48.33
CA GLY A 54 -15.82 9.63 -49.23
C GLY A 54 -16.24 8.28 -48.64
N ALA A 55 -16.90 8.23 -47.48
CA ALA A 55 -17.55 7.01 -47.00
C ALA A 55 -18.66 6.55 -47.97
N GLU A 56 -18.85 5.24 -48.13
CA GLU A 56 -19.92 4.70 -49.00
C GLU A 56 -21.31 4.86 -48.38
N ALA A 57 -21.37 4.81 -47.06
CA ALA A 57 -22.57 5.01 -46.26
C ALA A 57 -22.22 5.71 -44.96
N SER A 58 -23.17 6.49 -44.45
CA SER A 58 -23.09 7.10 -43.11
C SER A 58 -24.40 6.85 -42.36
N ILE A 59 -24.30 6.15 -41.24
CA ILE A 59 -25.43 5.77 -40.39
C ILE A 59 -25.39 6.64 -39.14
N LEU A 60 -26.51 7.28 -38.82
CA LEU A 60 -26.72 7.97 -37.55
C LEU A 60 -27.77 7.17 -36.77
N LEU A 61 -27.42 6.76 -35.56
CA LEU A 61 -28.30 6.05 -34.65
C LEU A 61 -28.61 6.93 -33.44
N ASP A 62 -29.90 7.12 -33.14
CA ASP A 62 -30.32 7.66 -31.86
C ASP A 62 -30.23 6.55 -30.81
N ALA A 63 -29.34 6.72 -29.84
CA ALA A 63 -29.08 5.77 -28.78
C ALA A 63 -29.14 6.45 -27.40
N LYS A 64 -29.68 7.67 -27.30
CA LYS A 64 -29.61 8.50 -26.10
C LYS A 64 -30.39 7.89 -24.93
N GLU A 65 -31.62 7.44 -25.20
CA GLU A 65 -32.47 6.80 -24.19
C GLU A 65 -31.92 5.43 -23.77
N GLU A 66 -31.38 4.64 -24.72
CA GLU A 66 -30.70 3.36 -24.44
C GLU A 66 -29.45 3.60 -23.58
N PHE A 67 -28.67 4.64 -23.88
CA PHE A 67 -27.49 5.02 -23.10
C PHE A 67 -27.86 5.39 -21.66
N ALA A 68 -28.84 6.28 -21.48
CA ALA A 68 -29.30 6.69 -20.17
C ALA A 68 -29.82 5.49 -19.35
N THR A 69 -30.66 4.65 -19.96
CA THR A 69 -31.35 3.55 -19.25
C THR A 69 -30.44 2.37 -18.96
N ASP A 70 -29.60 1.97 -19.92
CA ASP A 70 -28.85 0.71 -19.81
C ASP A 70 -27.44 0.90 -19.26
N TYR A 71 -26.87 2.12 -19.35
CA TYR A 71 -25.47 2.39 -18.99
C TYR A 71 -25.32 3.42 -17.88
N VAL A 72 -26.09 4.51 -17.89
CA VAL A 72 -26.06 5.53 -16.82
C VAL A 72 -26.85 5.07 -15.58
N ALA A 73 -28.02 4.45 -15.77
CA ALA A 73 -28.86 4.00 -14.66
C ALA A 73 -28.12 3.05 -13.68
N PRO A 74 -27.34 2.05 -14.16
CA PRO A 74 -26.47 1.24 -13.29
C PRO A 74 -25.46 2.05 -12.45
N VAL A 75 -24.91 3.13 -13.00
CA VAL A 75 -23.92 3.99 -12.32
C VAL A 75 -24.55 4.77 -11.19
N ILE A 76 -25.75 5.31 -11.41
CA ILE A 76 -26.54 5.97 -10.38
C ILE A 76 -26.87 4.98 -9.27
N GLN A 77 -27.48 3.85 -9.63
CA GLN A 77 -27.84 2.78 -8.69
C GLN A 77 -26.65 2.26 -7.89
N GLY A 78 -25.47 2.20 -8.50
CA GLY A 78 -24.24 1.73 -7.87
C GLY A 78 -23.50 2.80 -7.05
N ASN A 79 -23.76 4.10 -7.27
CA ASN A 79 -22.86 5.20 -6.90
C ASN A 79 -21.43 4.96 -7.41
N LEU A 80 -21.28 4.57 -8.68
CA LEU A 80 -19.99 4.14 -9.24
C LEU A 80 -19.08 5.33 -9.54
N LEU A 81 -17.96 5.42 -8.82
CA LEU A 81 -16.89 6.39 -9.04
C LEU A 81 -15.56 5.65 -9.17
N TYR A 82 -14.85 5.85 -10.28
CA TYR A 82 -13.47 5.41 -10.41
C TYR A 82 -12.57 6.26 -9.52
N GLU A 83 -11.74 5.60 -8.73
CA GLU A 83 -10.82 6.22 -7.75
C GLU A 83 -11.50 7.24 -6.82
N GLY A 84 -12.81 7.05 -6.56
CA GLY A 84 -13.61 7.88 -5.68
C GLY A 84 -14.03 9.25 -6.24
N GLU A 85 -13.63 9.60 -7.47
CA GLU A 85 -13.87 10.94 -8.03
C GLU A 85 -14.52 10.92 -9.41
N TYR A 86 -14.09 10.03 -10.32
CA TYR A 86 -14.51 10.05 -11.72
C TYR A 86 -15.76 9.20 -11.99
N PRO A 87 -16.91 9.76 -12.43
CA PRO A 87 -18.14 9.02 -12.67
C PRO A 87 -18.19 8.31 -14.05
N LEU A 88 -17.03 7.85 -14.55
CA LEU A 88 -16.90 6.93 -15.69
C LEU A 88 -17.39 7.46 -17.06
N VAL A 89 -17.55 8.77 -17.22
CA VAL A 89 -18.12 9.47 -18.40
C VAL A 89 -17.77 8.81 -19.74
N SER A 90 -16.51 8.85 -20.16
CA SER A 90 -16.07 8.32 -21.46
C SER A 90 -16.24 6.80 -21.52
N ALA A 91 -15.87 6.11 -20.44
CA ALA A 91 -15.92 4.65 -20.33
C ALA A 91 -17.33 4.07 -20.52
N LEU A 92 -18.39 4.79 -20.11
CA LEU A 92 -19.77 4.32 -20.18
C LEU A 92 -20.33 4.26 -21.59
N SER A 93 -19.96 5.20 -22.47
CA SER A 93 -20.52 5.27 -23.83
C SER A 93 -19.95 4.18 -24.76
N ARG A 94 -18.70 3.77 -24.50
CA ARG A 94 -17.96 2.82 -25.35
C ARG A 94 -18.65 1.46 -25.52
N PRO A 95 -19.13 0.76 -24.47
CA PRO A 95 -19.84 -0.51 -24.65
C PRO A 95 -21.01 -0.43 -25.62
N LEU A 96 -21.83 0.62 -25.54
CA LEU A 96 -22.98 0.81 -26.42
C LEU A 96 -22.55 1.08 -27.86
N ILE A 97 -21.57 1.98 -28.05
CA ILE A 97 -20.99 2.26 -29.37
C ILE A 97 -20.49 0.97 -30.01
N ILE A 98 -19.67 0.21 -29.29
CA ILE A 98 -19.05 -1.03 -29.78
C ILE A 98 -20.12 -2.07 -30.13
N LYS A 99 -21.13 -2.26 -29.27
CA LYS A 99 -22.26 -3.17 -29.54
C LYS A 99 -22.96 -2.82 -30.85
N LYS A 100 -23.29 -1.55 -31.08
CA LYS A 100 -23.94 -1.11 -32.33
C LYS A 100 -23.02 -1.26 -33.55
N LEU A 101 -21.71 -1.02 -33.41
CA LEU A 101 -20.75 -1.22 -34.51
C LEU A 101 -20.69 -2.69 -34.94
N VAL A 102 -20.66 -3.63 -33.98
CA VAL A 102 -20.69 -5.08 -34.26
C VAL A 102 -22.01 -5.49 -34.91
N GLU A 103 -23.14 -5.02 -34.39
CA GLU A 103 -24.47 -5.27 -34.98
C GLU A 103 -24.53 -4.79 -36.45
N ILE A 104 -24.05 -3.58 -36.74
CA ILE A 104 -24.01 -3.04 -38.11
C ILE A 104 -23.04 -3.83 -38.97
N ALA A 105 -21.86 -4.19 -38.45
CA ALA A 105 -20.88 -4.98 -39.20
C ALA A 105 -21.49 -6.31 -39.66
N HIS A 106 -22.21 -7.01 -38.78
CA HIS A 106 -22.94 -8.22 -39.14
C HIS A 106 -24.06 -7.97 -40.16
N GLN A 107 -24.83 -6.89 -40.01
CA GLN A 107 -25.93 -6.55 -40.94
C GLN A 107 -25.45 -6.29 -42.36
N ILE A 108 -24.32 -5.59 -42.53
CA ILE A 108 -23.80 -5.23 -43.85
C ILE A 108 -22.80 -6.26 -44.41
N GLY A 109 -22.43 -7.26 -43.60
CA GLY A 109 -21.41 -8.27 -43.94
C GLY A 109 -20.00 -7.68 -43.97
N ALA A 110 -19.69 -6.74 -43.08
CA ALA A 110 -18.35 -6.24 -42.86
C ALA A 110 -17.54 -7.24 -42.02
N THR A 111 -16.27 -7.39 -42.38
CA THR A 111 -15.30 -8.27 -41.70
C THR A 111 -14.35 -7.50 -40.79
N THR A 112 -14.44 -6.16 -40.81
CA THR A 112 -13.49 -5.27 -40.12
C THR A 112 -14.24 -4.09 -39.47
N ILE A 113 -13.82 -3.72 -38.27
CA ILE A 113 -14.25 -2.49 -37.58
C ILE A 113 -13.02 -1.59 -37.39
N ALA A 114 -13.20 -0.28 -37.57
CA ALA A 114 -12.17 0.71 -37.28
C ALA A 114 -12.61 1.70 -36.20
N HIS A 115 -11.64 2.24 -35.47
CA HIS A 115 -11.83 3.31 -34.48
C HIS A 115 -10.70 4.35 -34.57
N GLY A 116 -10.97 5.57 -34.12
CA GLY A 116 -10.04 6.70 -34.18
C GLY A 116 -9.25 6.94 -32.89
N SER A 117 -9.06 5.93 -32.03
CA SER A 117 -8.39 6.13 -30.73
C SER A 117 -6.87 6.19 -30.87
N THR A 118 -6.22 7.04 -30.07
CA THR A 118 -4.76 7.14 -29.99
C THR A 118 -4.16 5.98 -29.18
N GLY A 119 -2.84 5.76 -29.31
CA GLY A 119 -2.12 4.74 -28.54
C GLY A 119 -1.90 5.08 -27.05
N HIS A 120 -2.19 6.32 -26.63
CA HIS A 120 -1.95 6.80 -25.26
C HIS A 120 -3.19 6.70 -24.35
N GLY A 121 -4.39 6.60 -24.92
CA GLY A 121 -5.65 6.54 -24.18
C GLY A 121 -6.12 5.12 -23.88
N ASN A 122 -6.97 4.98 -22.85
CA ASN A 122 -7.61 3.70 -22.52
C ASN A 122 -8.65 3.26 -23.57
N ASP A 123 -9.13 4.20 -24.39
CA ASP A 123 -10.17 3.92 -25.38
C ASP A 123 -9.78 2.89 -26.43
N GLN A 124 -8.52 2.83 -26.86
CA GLN A 124 -8.08 1.75 -27.74
C GLN A 124 -8.27 0.36 -27.10
N VAL A 125 -7.97 0.24 -25.80
CA VAL A 125 -8.17 -1.01 -25.06
C VAL A 125 -9.65 -1.33 -24.96
N ARG A 126 -10.49 -0.32 -24.68
CA ARG A 126 -11.95 -0.47 -24.59
C ARG A 126 -12.57 -0.95 -25.88
N PHE A 127 -12.23 -0.32 -27.01
CA PHE A 127 -12.70 -0.73 -28.33
C PHE A 127 -12.25 -2.14 -28.68
N GLU A 128 -10.95 -2.42 -28.61
CA GLU A 128 -10.42 -3.70 -29.08
C GLU A 128 -10.83 -4.89 -28.22
N ALA A 129 -10.75 -4.75 -26.89
CA ALA A 129 -11.11 -5.83 -25.98
C ALA A 129 -12.58 -6.25 -26.17
N ALA A 130 -13.49 -5.27 -26.30
CA ALA A 130 -14.90 -5.56 -26.42
C ALA A 130 -15.33 -5.98 -27.83
N ILE A 131 -14.74 -5.43 -28.90
CA ILE A 131 -14.96 -5.95 -30.26
C ILE A 131 -14.61 -7.43 -30.31
N HIS A 132 -13.42 -7.81 -29.82
CA HIS A 132 -13.01 -9.22 -29.76
C HIS A 132 -13.91 -10.07 -28.85
N ALA A 133 -14.43 -9.50 -27.76
CA ALA A 133 -15.35 -10.22 -26.87
C ALA A 133 -16.71 -10.48 -27.53
N PHE A 134 -17.24 -9.54 -28.33
CA PHE A 134 -18.50 -9.71 -29.04
C PHE A 134 -18.36 -10.60 -30.30
N ASP A 135 -17.26 -10.45 -31.06
CA ASP A 135 -16.94 -11.33 -32.18
C ASP A 135 -15.42 -11.39 -32.41
N PRO A 136 -14.75 -12.50 -32.04
CA PRO A 136 -13.30 -12.64 -32.18
C PRO A 136 -12.84 -12.79 -33.64
N ASN A 137 -13.76 -12.89 -34.61
CA ASN A 137 -13.43 -13.02 -36.04
C ASN A 137 -13.39 -11.68 -36.77
N LEU A 138 -13.90 -10.60 -36.16
CA LEU A 138 -13.81 -9.26 -36.74
C LEU A 138 -12.38 -8.76 -36.63
N LYS A 139 -11.82 -8.32 -37.77
CA LYS A 139 -10.55 -7.60 -37.78
C LYS A 139 -10.74 -6.21 -37.21
N ILE A 140 -9.67 -5.64 -36.66
CA ILE A 140 -9.67 -4.28 -36.15
C ILE A 140 -8.61 -3.45 -36.88
N GLU A 141 -9.00 -2.27 -37.31
CA GLU A 141 -8.11 -1.24 -37.88
C GLU A 141 -8.06 -0.04 -36.94
N ALA A 142 -6.87 0.44 -36.60
CA ALA A 142 -6.68 1.60 -35.73
C ALA A 142 -5.84 2.66 -36.46
N PRO A 143 -6.40 3.40 -37.44
CA PRO A 143 -5.64 4.24 -38.35
C PRO A 143 -4.67 5.19 -37.66
N ILE A 144 -5.11 5.86 -36.59
CA ILE A 144 -4.29 6.84 -35.85
C ILE A 144 -3.03 6.21 -35.25
N ARG A 145 -3.17 4.99 -34.70
CA ARG A 145 -2.04 4.22 -34.15
C ARG A 145 -1.11 3.69 -35.23
N ASP A 146 -1.66 3.41 -36.41
CA ASP A 146 -0.93 2.81 -37.53
C ASP A 146 -0.09 3.84 -38.30
N PHE A 147 -0.60 5.06 -38.54
CA PHE A 147 0.12 6.07 -39.31
C PHE A 147 0.99 7.00 -38.44
N GLN A 148 0.66 7.20 -37.16
CA GLN A 148 1.46 7.97 -36.17
C GLN A 148 1.86 9.39 -36.61
N TRP A 149 0.97 10.10 -37.29
CA TRP A 149 1.20 11.43 -37.83
C TRP A 149 1.15 12.47 -36.73
N SER A 150 1.96 13.53 -36.87
CA SER A 150 1.77 14.75 -36.08
C SER A 150 0.47 15.46 -36.50
N ARG A 151 -0.02 16.38 -35.66
CA ARG A 151 -1.23 17.17 -35.97
C ARG A 151 -1.07 17.95 -37.28
N GLU A 152 0.13 18.47 -37.55
CA GLU A 152 0.45 19.16 -38.80
C GLU A 152 0.42 18.22 -40.01
N GLU A 153 0.92 16.99 -39.85
CA GLU A 153 0.89 15.96 -40.89
C GLU A 153 -0.55 15.50 -41.19
N GLU A 154 -1.39 15.34 -40.15
CA GLU A 154 -2.83 15.07 -40.31
C GLU A 154 -3.56 16.19 -41.07
N ILE A 155 -3.27 17.46 -40.73
CA ILE A 155 -3.83 18.63 -41.42
C ILE A 155 -3.38 18.65 -42.88
N ALA A 156 -2.09 18.43 -43.14
CA ALA A 156 -1.56 18.39 -44.50
C ALA A 156 -2.19 17.24 -45.33
N TYR A 157 -2.41 16.08 -44.70
CA TYR A 157 -3.10 14.96 -45.33
C TYR A 157 -4.58 15.28 -45.59
N ALA A 158 -5.26 15.93 -44.65
CA ALA A 158 -6.64 16.39 -44.81
C ALA A 158 -6.79 17.35 -46.00
N ASP A 159 -5.89 18.34 -46.12
CA ASP A 159 -5.87 19.29 -47.23
C ASP A 159 -5.64 18.59 -48.59
N ALA A 160 -4.69 17.65 -48.64
CA ALA A 160 -4.38 16.87 -49.83
C ALA A 160 -5.56 16.01 -50.31
N HIS A 161 -6.42 15.56 -49.40
CA HIS A 161 -7.58 14.71 -49.68
C HIS A 161 -8.91 15.45 -49.64
N HIS A 162 -8.88 16.80 -49.58
CA HIS A 162 -10.06 17.66 -49.53
C HIS A 162 -11.02 17.33 -48.37
N VAL A 163 -10.47 16.87 -47.25
CA VAL A 163 -11.22 16.65 -46.02
C VAL A 163 -11.48 18.01 -45.39
N PRO A 164 -12.75 18.44 -45.20
CA PRO A 164 -13.05 19.71 -44.58
C PRO A 164 -12.64 19.67 -43.12
N ILE A 165 -11.57 20.41 -42.81
CA ILE A 165 -11.17 20.70 -41.43
C ILE A 165 -12.21 21.69 -40.88
N PRO A 166 -12.81 21.43 -39.71
CA PRO A 166 -13.74 22.38 -39.10
C PRO A 166 -13.10 23.77 -39.02
N VAL A 167 -13.76 24.78 -39.60
CA VAL A 167 -13.24 26.15 -39.63
C VAL A 167 -13.42 26.76 -38.24
N GLY A 168 -12.32 27.05 -37.54
CA GLY A 168 -12.33 27.87 -36.32
C GLY A 168 -12.17 27.14 -34.98
N GLU A 169 -12.00 25.83 -34.95
CA GLU A 169 -11.64 25.10 -33.71
C GLU A 169 -10.15 24.74 -33.70
N GLU A 170 -9.31 25.73 -33.40
CA GLU A 170 -8.00 25.49 -32.77
C GLU A 170 -8.21 25.16 -31.28
N SER A 171 -9.17 24.29 -30.94
CA SER A 171 -9.31 23.85 -29.54
C SER A 171 -8.09 22.98 -29.23
N PRO A 172 -7.25 23.36 -28.26
CA PRO A 172 -6.08 22.56 -27.88
C PRO A 172 -6.49 21.30 -27.11
N TYR A 173 -7.79 21.09 -26.86
CA TYR A 173 -8.33 20.03 -26.02
C TYR A 173 -8.85 18.84 -26.83
N SER A 174 -8.66 17.64 -26.30
CA SER A 174 -9.40 16.44 -26.67
C SER A 174 -10.63 16.35 -25.77
N ILE A 175 -11.82 16.21 -26.37
CA ILE A 175 -13.11 16.30 -25.67
C ILE A 175 -13.97 15.09 -26.00
N ASP A 176 -14.36 14.37 -24.95
CA ASP A 176 -15.38 13.32 -24.99
C ASP A 176 -16.62 13.76 -24.23
N GLU A 177 -17.78 13.48 -24.81
CA GLU A 177 -19.04 13.97 -24.24
C GLU A 177 -20.18 12.98 -24.47
N ASN A 178 -21.09 12.95 -23.50
CA ASN A 178 -22.39 12.31 -23.58
C ASN A 178 -23.34 12.97 -22.55
N ILE A 179 -24.59 12.51 -22.48
CA ILE A 179 -25.58 13.11 -21.57
C ILE A 179 -25.21 13.07 -20.08
N TRP A 180 -24.31 12.17 -19.66
CA TRP A 180 -23.87 12.02 -18.28
C TRP A 180 -22.79 13.03 -17.88
N GLY A 181 -22.01 13.50 -18.85
CA GLY A 181 -21.01 14.53 -18.64
C GLY A 181 -20.02 14.68 -19.79
N ARG A 182 -19.00 15.50 -19.52
CA ARG A 182 -17.95 15.87 -20.47
C ARG A 182 -16.58 15.64 -19.86
N ALA A 183 -15.65 15.09 -20.63
CA ALA A 183 -14.26 14.82 -20.29
C ALA A 183 -13.35 15.64 -21.20
N ILE A 184 -12.33 16.26 -20.61
CA ILE A 184 -11.47 17.25 -21.28
C ILE A 184 -10.02 16.96 -20.91
N GLU A 185 -9.17 16.79 -21.93
CA GLU A 185 -7.75 16.51 -21.76
C GLU A 185 -6.91 17.28 -22.81
N ALA A 186 -5.59 17.10 -22.75
CA ALA A 186 -4.59 17.70 -23.65
C ALA A 186 -4.39 19.22 -23.50
N GLY A 187 -3.42 19.76 -24.24
CA GLY A 187 -3.09 21.18 -24.25
C GLY A 187 -2.52 21.66 -22.91
N ILE A 188 -3.01 22.79 -22.41
CA ILE A 188 -2.50 23.38 -21.15
C ILE A 188 -2.76 22.50 -19.92
N LEU A 189 -3.75 21.59 -20.00
CA LEU A 189 -4.19 20.72 -18.91
C LEU A 189 -3.17 19.63 -18.56
N GLU A 190 -2.31 19.23 -19.52
CA GLU A 190 -1.30 18.18 -19.32
C GLU A 190 -0.27 18.55 -18.24
N ASN A 191 -0.06 19.85 -17.99
CA ASN A 191 0.75 20.30 -16.89
C ASN A 191 -0.13 20.45 -15.63
N PRO A 192 0.02 19.59 -14.60
CA PRO A 192 -0.78 19.64 -13.38
C PRO A 192 -0.58 20.93 -12.56
N TRP A 193 0.42 21.75 -12.90
CA TRP A 193 0.65 23.05 -12.27
C TRP A 193 -0.19 24.18 -12.87
N HIS A 194 -0.83 23.96 -14.03
CA HIS A 194 -1.73 24.94 -14.63
C HIS A 194 -3.17 24.73 -14.15
N GLU A 195 -3.82 25.82 -13.74
CA GLU A 195 -5.26 25.84 -13.54
C GLU A 195 -5.98 25.60 -14.87
N ALA A 196 -7.04 24.81 -14.85
CA ALA A 196 -7.87 24.60 -16.04
C ALA A 196 -8.52 25.94 -16.43
N PRO A 197 -8.28 26.45 -17.64
CA PRO A 197 -8.76 27.76 -18.01
C PRO A 197 -10.27 27.74 -18.26
N GLU A 198 -10.95 28.88 -18.10
CA GLU A 198 -12.41 28.93 -18.15
C GLU A 198 -12.98 28.52 -19.52
N GLU A 199 -12.26 28.72 -20.61
CA GLU A 199 -12.65 28.23 -21.94
C GLU A 199 -12.64 26.71 -22.09
N ALA A 200 -12.05 25.97 -21.14
CA ALA A 200 -12.14 24.51 -21.11
C ALA A 200 -13.54 24.04 -20.68
N TYR A 201 -14.29 24.85 -19.91
CA TYR A 201 -15.61 24.50 -19.38
C TYR A 201 -16.73 25.00 -20.29
N GLU A 202 -17.73 24.16 -20.55
CA GLU A 202 -18.87 24.48 -21.42
C GLU A 202 -20.22 24.20 -20.74
N LEU A 203 -20.30 23.17 -19.91
CA LEU A 203 -21.53 22.79 -19.19
C LEU A 203 -21.72 23.58 -17.89
N THR A 204 -20.66 24.17 -17.35
CA THR A 204 -20.64 24.79 -16.02
C THR A 204 -20.20 26.25 -16.03
N THR A 205 -20.94 27.10 -15.32
CA THR A 205 -20.61 28.52 -15.13
C THR A 205 -19.46 28.69 -14.14
N ALA A 206 -18.53 29.60 -14.42
CA ALA A 206 -17.46 29.97 -13.49
C ALA A 206 -18.04 30.43 -12.14
N ILE A 207 -17.46 29.99 -11.01
CA ILE A 207 -18.03 30.24 -9.67
C ILE A 207 -18.32 31.72 -9.40
N VAL A 208 -17.46 32.62 -9.91
CA VAL A 208 -17.61 34.07 -9.78
C VAL A 208 -18.83 34.63 -10.51
N ASP A 209 -19.29 33.95 -11.55
CA ASP A 209 -20.42 34.34 -12.41
C ASP A 209 -21.71 33.55 -12.11
N THR A 210 -21.66 32.62 -11.14
CA THR A 210 -22.84 31.87 -10.69
C THR A 210 -23.82 32.75 -9.90
N PRO A 211 -25.13 32.40 -9.84
CA PRO A 211 -26.11 33.14 -9.05
C PRO A 211 -25.76 33.23 -7.56
N ASP A 212 -26.04 34.39 -6.94
CA ASP A 212 -25.92 34.62 -5.50
C ASP A 212 -27.15 34.12 -4.68
N VAL A 213 -28.05 33.39 -5.33
CA VAL A 213 -29.26 32.81 -4.70
C VAL A 213 -29.24 31.31 -4.91
N ALA A 214 -29.45 30.53 -3.85
CA ALA A 214 -29.51 29.09 -3.94
C ALA A 214 -30.82 28.62 -4.59
N ASP A 215 -30.71 27.65 -5.50
CA ASP A 215 -31.87 26.92 -6.02
C ASP A 215 -32.10 25.65 -5.21
N PHE A 216 -33.36 25.22 -5.17
CA PHE A 216 -33.76 23.96 -4.54
C PHE A 216 -34.52 23.12 -5.55
N VAL A 217 -34.18 21.84 -5.60
CA VAL A 217 -34.86 20.85 -6.44
C VAL A 217 -35.14 19.59 -5.61
N THR A 218 -36.33 19.04 -5.73
CA THR A 218 -36.70 17.77 -5.11
C THR A 218 -36.60 16.66 -6.15
N ILE A 219 -35.85 15.61 -5.87
CA ILE A 219 -35.64 14.48 -6.77
C ILE A 219 -36.34 13.27 -6.17
N SER A 220 -37.28 12.69 -6.91
CA SER A 220 -37.98 11.47 -6.50
C SER A 220 -37.33 10.25 -7.13
N PHE A 221 -37.10 9.22 -6.32
CA PHE A 221 -36.48 7.96 -6.73
C PHE A 221 -37.46 6.79 -6.62
N GLU A 222 -37.40 5.88 -7.58
CA GLU A 222 -38.03 4.55 -7.56
C GLU A 222 -37.01 3.51 -7.99
N GLY A 223 -36.79 2.48 -7.16
CA GLY A 223 -35.80 1.44 -7.41
C GLY A 223 -34.36 1.98 -7.54
N GLY A 224 -34.01 3.03 -6.79
CA GLY A 224 -32.72 3.71 -6.88
C GLY A 224 -32.53 4.58 -8.12
N LEU A 225 -33.56 4.76 -8.96
CA LEU A 225 -33.49 5.60 -10.16
C LEU A 225 -34.35 6.85 -10.03
N PRO A 226 -33.89 8.01 -10.50
CA PRO A 226 -34.69 9.23 -10.46
C PRO A 226 -35.83 9.13 -11.48
N VAL A 227 -37.05 9.44 -11.05
CA VAL A 227 -38.29 9.35 -11.85
C VAL A 227 -39.07 10.67 -11.93
N ALA A 228 -38.75 11.66 -11.09
CA ALA A 228 -39.37 12.97 -11.11
C ALA A 228 -38.45 14.08 -10.56
N LEU A 229 -38.69 15.31 -11.00
CA LEU A 229 -38.14 16.54 -10.43
C LEU A 229 -39.29 17.45 -9.98
N ASP A 230 -39.25 17.93 -8.74
CA ASP A 230 -40.27 18.78 -8.11
C ASP A 230 -41.71 18.24 -8.27
N GLY A 231 -41.85 16.90 -8.22
CA GLY A 231 -43.12 16.19 -8.35
C GLY A 231 -43.61 16.00 -9.79
N GLU A 232 -42.88 16.49 -10.80
CA GLU A 232 -43.17 16.25 -12.22
C GLU A 232 -42.45 14.97 -12.70
N ALA A 233 -43.21 13.93 -13.06
CA ALA A 233 -42.64 12.69 -13.58
C ALA A 233 -42.07 12.88 -14.99
N MET A 234 -40.86 12.36 -15.25
CA MET A 234 -40.19 12.46 -16.55
C MET A 234 -39.15 11.35 -16.74
N SER A 235 -38.67 11.15 -17.98
CA SER A 235 -37.65 10.11 -18.27
C SER A 235 -36.31 10.46 -17.63
N LEU A 236 -35.47 9.45 -17.37
CA LEU A 236 -34.11 9.65 -16.87
C LEU A 236 -33.32 10.63 -17.76
N THR A 237 -33.39 10.47 -19.07
CA THR A 237 -32.80 11.38 -20.06
C THR A 237 -33.24 12.83 -19.83
N THR A 238 -34.54 13.07 -19.62
CA THR A 238 -35.06 14.44 -19.39
C THR A 238 -34.57 15.01 -18.06
N ILE A 239 -34.45 14.17 -17.02
CA ILE A 239 -33.89 14.57 -15.72
C ILE A 239 -32.43 14.98 -15.87
N LEU A 240 -31.62 14.19 -16.58
CA LEU A 240 -30.21 14.50 -16.83
C LEU A 240 -30.05 15.83 -17.57
N GLU A 241 -30.81 16.07 -18.63
CA GLU A 241 -30.76 17.33 -19.39
C GLU A 241 -31.12 18.54 -18.52
N LYS A 242 -32.23 18.45 -17.77
CA LYS A 242 -32.66 19.54 -16.87
C LYS A 242 -31.63 19.80 -15.76
N LEU A 243 -31.08 18.75 -15.14
CA LEU A 243 -30.10 18.90 -14.07
C LEU A 243 -28.74 19.37 -14.57
N ASN A 244 -28.31 18.98 -15.77
CA ASN A 244 -27.07 19.50 -16.36
C ASN A 244 -27.15 21.03 -16.49
N VAL A 245 -28.28 21.56 -16.97
CA VAL A 245 -28.49 23.02 -17.08
C VAL A 245 -28.61 23.68 -15.70
N LEU A 246 -29.46 23.14 -14.82
CA LEU A 246 -29.73 23.75 -13.52
C LEU A 246 -28.48 23.76 -12.64
N ALA A 247 -27.82 22.61 -12.47
CA ALA A 247 -26.62 22.49 -11.65
C ALA A 247 -25.40 23.16 -12.30
N GLY A 248 -25.30 23.09 -13.64
CA GLY A 248 -24.26 23.80 -14.39
C GLY A 248 -24.31 25.31 -14.22
N THR A 249 -25.50 25.90 -14.14
CA THR A 249 -25.68 27.35 -13.83
C THR A 249 -25.06 27.74 -12.49
N HIS A 250 -25.01 26.81 -11.53
CA HIS A 250 -24.38 26.99 -10.22
C HIS A 250 -22.90 26.57 -10.18
N GLY A 251 -22.29 26.23 -11.31
CA GLY A 251 -20.88 25.79 -11.39
C GLY A 251 -20.61 24.44 -10.71
N ILE A 252 -21.64 23.59 -10.58
CA ILE A 252 -21.56 22.30 -9.90
C ILE A 252 -21.01 21.23 -10.86
N GLY A 253 -20.13 20.36 -10.34
CA GLY A 253 -19.66 19.19 -11.06
C GLY A 253 -18.40 19.40 -11.90
N ARG A 254 -17.57 20.40 -11.58
CA ARG A 254 -16.20 20.49 -12.09
C ARG A 254 -15.29 19.56 -11.27
N VAL A 255 -14.65 18.59 -11.91
CA VAL A 255 -13.71 17.65 -11.27
C VAL A 255 -12.36 17.75 -11.98
N ASP A 256 -11.27 17.86 -11.22
CA ASP A 256 -9.89 17.85 -11.72
C ASP A 256 -9.18 16.63 -11.12
N HIS A 257 -8.89 15.65 -11.97
CA HIS A 257 -8.51 14.32 -11.51
C HIS A 257 -7.25 13.81 -12.22
N ILE A 258 -6.31 13.24 -11.45
CA ILE A 258 -5.13 12.56 -11.98
C ILE A 258 -5.37 11.05 -11.91
N GLU A 259 -5.76 10.49 -13.04
CA GLU A 259 -6.11 9.08 -13.18
C GLU A 259 -4.91 8.16 -13.23
N ASN A 260 -5.05 6.98 -12.64
CA ASN A 260 -4.23 5.82 -13.00
C ASN A 260 -4.84 5.11 -14.21
N ARG A 261 -4.27 5.31 -15.41
CA ARG A 261 -4.77 4.64 -16.61
C ARG A 261 -4.36 3.17 -16.63
N LEU A 262 -5.23 2.33 -17.20
CA LEU A 262 -4.99 0.89 -17.38
C LEU A 262 -3.67 0.59 -18.12
N VAL A 263 -3.28 1.47 -19.05
CA VAL A 263 -2.03 1.35 -19.83
C VAL A 263 -0.76 1.69 -19.03
N GLY A 264 -0.87 1.94 -17.72
CA GLY A 264 0.27 2.11 -16.80
C GLY A 264 0.84 3.53 -16.71
N ILE A 265 0.13 4.52 -17.26
CA ILE A 265 0.51 5.93 -17.18
C ILE A 265 -0.48 6.71 -16.31
N LYS A 266 -0.03 7.85 -15.78
CA LYS A 266 -0.93 8.84 -15.18
C LYS A 266 -1.39 9.84 -16.23
N SER A 267 -2.64 10.24 -16.16
CA SER A 267 -3.18 11.34 -16.98
C SER A 267 -4.00 12.27 -16.12
N ARG A 268 -3.90 13.58 -16.37
CA ARG A 268 -4.78 14.57 -15.75
C ARG A 268 -5.93 14.88 -16.70
N GLU A 269 -7.15 14.71 -16.22
CA GLU A 269 -8.37 14.99 -16.97
C GLU A 269 -9.30 15.88 -16.15
N ILE A 270 -9.97 16.80 -16.84
CA ILE A 270 -10.99 17.67 -16.27
C ILE A 270 -12.36 17.15 -16.69
N TYR A 271 -13.30 17.08 -15.76
CA TYR A 271 -14.66 16.63 -16.01
C TYR A 271 -15.70 17.69 -15.67
N GLU A 272 -16.75 17.74 -16.49
CA GLU A 272 -17.99 18.46 -16.19
C GLU A 272 -19.14 17.47 -16.07
N VAL A 273 -19.59 17.26 -14.83
CA VAL A 273 -20.57 16.23 -14.47
C VAL A 273 -21.70 16.78 -13.57
N PRO A 274 -22.40 17.87 -13.99
CA PRO A 274 -23.38 18.57 -13.15
C PRO A 274 -24.53 17.68 -12.67
N ALA A 275 -25.22 16.98 -13.58
CA ALA A 275 -26.32 16.08 -13.19
C ALA A 275 -25.82 14.90 -12.34
N ALA A 276 -24.67 14.32 -12.68
CA ALA A 276 -24.09 13.21 -11.93
C ALA A 276 -23.82 13.59 -10.47
N THR A 277 -23.19 14.75 -10.27
CA THR A 277 -22.87 15.26 -8.93
C THR A 277 -24.13 15.40 -8.08
N VAL A 278 -25.20 15.97 -8.63
CA VAL A 278 -26.47 16.16 -7.92
C VAL A 278 -27.17 14.81 -7.66
N LEU A 279 -27.28 13.96 -8.68
CA LEU A 279 -28.00 12.69 -8.59
C LEU A 279 -27.30 11.70 -7.67
N MET A 280 -25.98 11.54 -7.77
CA MET A 280 -25.23 10.62 -6.91
C MET A 280 -25.24 11.08 -5.46
N THR A 281 -25.15 12.40 -5.21
CA THR A 281 -25.29 12.94 -3.84
C THR A 281 -26.69 12.66 -3.27
N ALA A 282 -27.74 12.94 -4.05
CA ALA A 282 -29.12 12.70 -3.62
C ALA A 282 -29.39 11.20 -3.40
N HIS A 283 -28.94 10.37 -4.33
CA HIS A 283 -29.10 8.92 -4.29
C HIS A 283 -28.43 8.34 -3.05
N LYS A 284 -27.16 8.66 -2.81
CA LYS A 284 -26.41 8.20 -1.62
C LYS A 284 -27.10 8.59 -0.30
N ASP A 285 -27.62 9.81 -0.20
CA ASP A 285 -28.33 10.30 0.98
C ASP A 285 -29.66 9.54 1.21
N LEU A 286 -30.34 9.12 0.13
CA LEU A 286 -31.52 8.26 0.22
C LEU A 286 -31.17 6.82 0.62
N GLU A 287 -30.03 6.30 0.17
CA GLU A 287 -29.55 4.98 0.59
C GLU A 287 -29.33 4.92 2.10
N ASP A 288 -28.77 5.99 2.69
CA ASP A 288 -28.55 6.08 4.14
C ASP A 288 -29.86 6.06 4.95
N LEU A 289 -30.98 6.44 4.32
CA LEU A 289 -32.31 6.36 4.91
C LEU A 289 -32.97 4.97 4.77
N THR A 290 -32.61 4.22 3.72
CA THR A 290 -33.41 3.07 3.24
C THR A 290 -32.69 1.72 3.29
N LEU A 291 -31.36 1.70 3.30
CA LEU A 291 -30.57 0.46 3.35
C LEU A 291 -30.28 0.04 4.78
N GLU A 292 -30.41 -1.26 5.02
CA GLU A 292 -29.99 -1.90 6.27
C GLU A 292 -28.46 -1.85 6.39
N ARG A 293 -27.94 -1.78 7.62
CA ARG A 293 -26.53 -1.56 7.96
C ARG A 293 -25.56 -2.45 7.18
N ASP A 294 -25.79 -3.76 7.13
CA ASP A 294 -24.82 -4.69 6.51
C ASP A 294 -24.78 -4.49 4.99
N VAL A 295 -25.93 -4.23 4.37
CA VAL A 295 -26.01 -3.87 2.95
C VAL A 295 -25.31 -2.54 2.68
N ALA A 296 -25.60 -1.51 3.49
CA ALA A 296 -25.01 -0.19 3.36
C ALA A 296 -23.48 -0.20 3.51
N HIS A 297 -22.94 -1.07 4.36
CA HIS A 297 -21.50 -1.23 4.57
C HIS A 297 -20.82 -2.10 3.51
N PHE A 298 -21.50 -3.11 2.95
CA PHE A 298 -20.90 -4.00 1.95
C PHE A 298 -21.02 -3.47 0.52
N LYS A 299 -22.11 -2.76 0.20
CA LYS A 299 -22.36 -2.22 -1.15
C LYS A 299 -21.20 -1.34 -1.69
N PRO A 300 -20.56 -0.45 -0.90
CA PRO A 300 -19.44 0.36 -1.39
C PRO A 300 -18.27 -0.47 -1.96
N ILE A 301 -17.97 -1.63 -1.35
CA ILE A 301 -16.92 -2.55 -1.84
C ILE A 301 -17.31 -3.10 -3.22
N VAL A 302 -18.59 -3.47 -3.39
CA VAL A 302 -19.12 -3.93 -4.67
C VAL A 302 -19.11 -2.82 -5.72
N ALA A 303 -19.48 -1.60 -5.33
CA ALA A 303 -19.48 -0.43 -6.21
C ALA A 303 -18.08 -0.11 -6.73
N GLU A 304 -17.06 -0.13 -5.87
CA GLU A 304 -15.66 0.08 -6.26
C GLU A 304 -15.20 -0.95 -7.30
N HIS A 305 -15.43 -2.25 -7.04
CA HIS A 305 -15.08 -3.30 -8.01
C HIS A 305 -15.84 -3.16 -9.33
N LEU A 306 -17.12 -2.78 -9.27
CA LEU A 306 -17.93 -2.59 -10.46
C LEU A 306 -17.47 -1.39 -11.28
N ALA A 307 -17.09 -0.27 -10.64
CA ALA A 307 -16.52 0.90 -11.29
C ALA A 307 -15.21 0.55 -12.02
N ASN A 308 -14.33 -0.22 -11.37
CA ASN A 308 -13.09 -0.70 -11.99
C ASN A 308 -13.36 -1.59 -13.21
N LEU A 309 -14.34 -2.49 -13.15
CA LEU A 309 -14.71 -3.31 -14.31
C LEU A 309 -15.22 -2.49 -15.49
N VAL A 310 -16.00 -1.42 -15.25
CA VAL A 310 -16.43 -0.50 -16.31
C VAL A 310 -15.22 0.23 -16.90
N TYR A 311 -14.37 0.79 -16.05
CA TYR A 311 -13.17 1.53 -16.47
C TYR A 311 -12.23 0.68 -17.35
N ASP A 312 -12.02 -0.58 -16.92
CA ASP A 312 -11.14 -1.59 -17.53
C ASP A 312 -11.66 -2.26 -18.81
N ALA A 313 -12.84 -1.87 -19.28
CA ALA A 313 -13.53 -2.50 -20.40
C ALA A 313 -14.05 -3.93 -20.17
N LYS A 314 -14.33 -4.31 -18.92
CA LYS A 314 -14.76 -5.66 -18.53
C LYS A 314 -16.25 -5.76 -18.27
N TRP A 315 -17.07 -4.93 -18.91
CA TRP A 315 -18.54 -4.93 -18.76
C TRP A 315 -19.24 -6.21 -19.27
N VAL A 316 -18.61 -6.98 -20.16
CA VAL A 316 -19.13 -8.29 -20.63
C VAL A 316 -18.71 -9.47 -19.73
N SER A 317 -17.99 -9.20 -18.64
CA SER A 317 -17.54 -10.24 -17.70
C SER A 317 -18.73 -10.81 -16.92
N PRO A 318 -18.79 -12.13 -16.68
CA PRO A 318 -19.76 -12.71 -15.75
C PRO A 318 -19.71 -12.09 -14.34
N LEU A 319 -18.55 -11.56 -13.94
CA LEU A 319 -18.41 -10.84 -12.68
C LEU A 319 -19.18 -9.51 -12.71
N PHE A 320 -19.15 -8.78 -13.81
CA PHE A 320 -19.92 -7.54 -13.98
C PHE A 320 -21.42 -7.83 -13.79
N ASP A 321 -21.95 -8.85 -14.46
CA ASP A 321 -23.36 -9.26 -14.34
C ASP A 321 -23.75 -9.63 -12.90
N ALA A 322 -22.88 -10.38 -12.21
CA ALA A 322 -23.13 -10.80 -10.83
C ALA A 322 -23.14 -9.61 -9.85
N LEU A 323 -22.19 -8.69 -9.98
CA LEU A 323 -22.13 -7.48 -9.14
C LEU A 323 -23.29 -6.52 -9.48
N GLN A 324 -23.64 -6.37 -10.76
CA GLN A 324 -24.80 -5.57 -11.16
C GLN A 324 -26.11 -6.16 -10.63
N ALA A 325 -26.25 -7.48 -10.60
CA ALA A 325 -27.41 -8.15 -10.01
C ALA A 325 -27.50 -7.87 -8.49
N PHE A 326 -26.38 -7.90 -7.78
CA PHE A 326 -26.32 -7.47 -6.38
C PHE A 326 -26.83 -6.04 -6.22
N ILE A 327 -26.30 -5.09 -7.00
CA ILE A 327 -26.75 -3.69 -6.98
C ILE A 327 -28.26 -3.61 -7.21
N LYS A 328 -28.79 -4.20 -8.29
CA LYS A 328 -30.22 -4.19 -8.61
C LYS A 328 -31.11 -4.70 -7.47
N VAL A 329 -30.67 -5.72 -6.74
CA VAL A 329 -31.42 -6.24 -5.59
C VAL A 329 -31.44 -5.22 -4.45
N THR A 330 -30.30 -4.63 -4.11
CA THR A 330 -30.22 -3.62 -3.03
C THR A 330 -31.07 -2.38 -3.33
N GLN A 331 -31.21 -2.01 -4.60
CA GLN A 331 -31.91 -0.78 -5.00
C GLN A 331 -33.43 -0.88 -4.96
N GLN A 332 -34.02 -2.08 -4.82
CA GLN A 332 -35.48 -2.26 -4.78
C GLN A 332 -36.18 -1.48 -3.66
N VAL A 333 -35.45 -1.18 -2.57
CA VAL A 333 -35.96 -0.44 -1.41
C VAL A 333 -35.57 1.03 -1.42
N VAL A 334 -34.77 1.49 -2.38
CA VAL A 334 -34.32 2.89 -2.46
C VAL A 334 -35.39 3.71 -3.20
N ASN A 335 -36.48 4.02 -2.49
CA ASN A 335 -37.63 4.77 -3.01
C ASN A 335 -37.93 5.95 -2.08
N GLY A 336 -38.09 7.16 -2.61
CA GLY A 336 -38.35 8.34 -1.79
C GLY A 336 -37.98 9.64 -2.47
N ASP A 337 -38.06 10.75 -1.72
CA ASP A 337 -37.72 12.08 -2.21
C ASP A 337 -36.49 12.62 -1.47
N VAL A 338 -35.60 13.27 -2.20
CA VAL A 338 -34.47 14.03 -1.64
C VAL A 338 -34.52 15.46 -2.15
N LYS A 339 -34.54 16.42 -1.24
CA LYS A 339 -34.45 17.85 -1.54
C LYS A 339 -33.00 18.29 -1.55
N MET A 340 -32.55 18.70 -2.72
CA MET A 340 -31.21 19.22 -2.96
C MET A 340 -31.20 20.75 -2.90
N LYS A 341 -30.13 21.30 -2.33
CA LYS A 341 -29.77 22.72 -2.39
C LYS A 341 -28.57 22.87 -3.32
N LEU A 342 -28.71 23.69 -4.34
CA LEU A 342 -27.68 23.97 -5.34
C LEU A 342 -27.20 25.41 -5.15
N PHE A 343 -25.91 25.59 -4.88
CA PHE A 343 -25.35 26.91 -4.62
C PHE A 343 -23.83 26.91 -4.78
N LYS A 344 -23.31 27.75 -5.68
CA LYS A 344 -21.88 28.07 -5.85
C LYS A 344 -20.95 26.83 -5.74
N GLY A 345 -21.04 25.96 -6.74
CA GLY A 345 -20.24 24.74 -6.83
C GLY A 345 -20.68 23.61 -5.90
N SER A 346 -21.65 23.84 -5.02
CA SER A 346 -22.10 22.85 -4.02
C SER A 346 -23.49 22.29 -4.34
N ALA A 347 -23.62 20.96 -4.27
CA ALA A 347 -24.89 20.24 -4.23
C ALA A 347 -25.04 19.56 -2.86
N ILE A 348 -26.07 19.92 -2.08
CA ILE A 348 -26.23 19.44 -0.70
C ILE A 348 -27.64 18.87 -0.50
N ALA A 349 -27.73 17.64 0.00
CA ALA A 349 -29.01 17.04 0.41
C ALA A 349 -29.49 17.65 1.74
N VAL A 350 -30.51 18.51 1.67
CA VAL A 350 -31.01 19.27 2.83
C VAL A 350 -32.26 18.66 3.48
N ALA A 351 -33.00 17.81 2.78
CA ALA A 351 -34.09 17.03 3.33
C ALA A 351 -34.25 15.72 2.55
N ARG A 352 -34.75 14.66 3.21
CA ARG A 352 -35.02 13.36 2.61
C ARG A 352 -36.22 12.73 3.27
N GLN A 353 -36.98 11.94 2.54
CA GLN A 353 -38.12 11.19 3.07
C GLN A 353 -38.38 9.94 2.25
N SER A 354 -38.89 8.89 2.90
CA SER A 354 -39.42 7.71 2.21
C SER A 354 -40.70 7.26 2.91
N ALA A 355 -41.81 7.25 2.17
CA ALA A 355 -43.10 6.84 2.72
C ALA A 355 -43.20 5.32 2.97
N LYS A 356 -42.41 4.51 2.26
CA LYS A 356 -42.53 3.04 2.25
C LYS A 356 -41.27 2.32 2.73
N ASN A 357 -40.11 2.95 2.66
CA ASN A 357 -38.82 2.29 2.87
C ASN A 357 -37.89 2.99 3.87
N SER A 358 -38.36 4.03 4.57
CA SER A 358 -37.55 4.64 5.64
C SER A 358 -37.28 3.63 6.74
N LEU A 359 -36.00 3.36 7.01
CA LEU A 359 -35.57 2.62 8.20
C LEU A 359 -35.37 3.56 9.40
N TYR A 360 -35.32 4.87 9.15
CA TYR A 360 -35.37 5.87 10.20
C TYR A 360 -36.81 6.04 10.70
N ASP A 361 -37.04 5.70 11.97
CA ASP A 361 -38.27 5.95 12.70
C ASP A 361 -37.97 6.95 13.82
N GLU A 362 -38.63 8.12 13.78
CA GLU A 362 -38.47 9.18 14.78
C GLU A 362 -38.76 8.69 16.20
N ASN A 363 -39.68 7.74 16.38
CA ASN A 363 -39.98 7.18 17.69
C ASN A 363 -38.87 6.23 18.18
N LEU A 364 -38.12 5.57 17.29
CA LEU A 364 -36.96 4.77 17.71
C LEU A 364 -35.73 5.64 18.02
N ALA A 365 -35.57 6.77 17.33
CA ALA A 365 -34.39 7.63 17.45
C ALA A 365 -34.48 8.70 18.56
N THR A 366 -35.70 9.06 19.00
CA THR A 366 -35.89 10.14 19.98
C THR A 366 -35.52 9.73 21.41
N TYR A 367 -35.09 10.72 22.21
CA TYR A 367 -34.85 10.61 23.65
C TYR A 367 -36.04 11.09 24.51
N THR A 368 -37.16 11.45 23.87
CA THR A 368 -38.38 11.92 24.56
C THR A 368 -39.25 10.76 25.04
N ALA A 369 -40.28 11.06 25.83
CA ALA A 369 -41.24 10.07 26.34
C ALA A 369 -42.03 9.32 25.25
N SER A 370 -41.93 9.74 23.99
CA SER A 370 -42.49 9.06 22.82
C SER A 370 -41.57 7.97 22.25
N SER A 371 -40.41 7.73 22.86
CA SER A 371 -39.47 6.71 22.38
C SER A 371 -40.10 5.30 22.44
N SER A 372 -40.05 4.58 21.33
CA SER A 372 -40.52 3.20 21.20
C SER A 372 -39.39 2.17 21.33
N PHE A 373 -38.14 2.61 21.52
CA PHE A 373 -36.98 1.74 21.64
C PHE A 373 -36.92 1.06 23.02
N ASP A 374 -36.94 -0.28 23.05
CA ASP A 374 -36.82 -1.05 24.30
C ASP A 374 -35.36 -1.09 24.78
N GLN A 375 -35.01 -0.10 25.60
CA GLN A 375 -33.68 0.00 26.21
C GLN A 375 -33.34 -1.23 27.08
N ALA A 376 -34.32 -1.92 27.66
CA ALA A 376 -34.06 -3.08 28.50
C ALA A 376 -33.59 -4.30 27.69
N ALA A 377 -34.07 -4.44 26.45
CA ALA A 377 -33.67 -5.51 25.54
C ALA A 377 -32.18 -5.43 25.15
N ALA A 378 -31.58 -4.23 25.13
CA ALA A 378 -30.17 -4.03 24.80
C ALA A 378 -29.23 -4.83 25.71
N VAL A 379 -29.55 -4.94 27.00
CA VAL A 379 -28.75 -5.73 27.96
C VAL A 379 -28.69 -7.20 27.57
N GLY A 380 -29.82 -7.77 27.13
CA GLY A 380 -29.90 -9.16 26.67
C GLY A 380 -29.18 -9.37 25.33
N PHE A 381 -29.39 -8.47 24.36
CA PHE A 381 -28.73 -8.51 23.07
C PHE A 381 -27.21 -8.44 23.20
N ILE A 382 -26.68 -7.48 23.97
CA ILE A 382 -25.23 -7.31 24.16
C ILE A 382 -24.61 -8.59 24.74
N LYS A 383 -25.27 -9.21 25.74
CA LYS A 383 -24.82 -10.48 26.33
C LYS A 383 -24.74 -11.61 25.31
N LEU A 384 -25.71 -11.70 24.38
CA LEU A 384 -25.74 -12.74 23.35
C LEU A 384 -24.80 -12.44 22.17
N TRP A 385 -24.75 -11.20 21.70
CA TRP A 385 -23.90 -10.77 20.59
C TRP A 385 -22.42 -10.92 20.93
N THR A 386 -22.04 -10.55 22.16
CA THR A 386 -20.67 -10.73 22.64
C THR A 386 -20.37 -12.16 23.09
N LEU A 387 -21.34 -13.08 23.07
CA LEU A 387 -21.18 -14.43 23.61
C LEU A 387 -20.10 -15.24 22.90
N GLY A 388 -19.96 -15.12 21.58
CA GLY A 388 -18.90 -15.82 20.83
C GLY A 388 -17.50 -15.42 21.27
N ASN A 389 -17.26 -14.10 21.39
CA ASN A 389 -16.01 -13.56 21.95
C ASN A 389 -15.87 -13.93 23.43
N THR A 390 -16.97 -13.91 24.19
CA THR A 390 -16.99 -14.29 25.60
C THR A 390 -16.64 -15.76 25.81
N VAL A 391 -17.12 -16.66 24.95
CA VAL A 391 -16.81 -18.10 24.99
C VAL A 391 -15.39 -18.37 24.51
N PHE A 392 -14.97 -17.75 23.40
CA PHE A 392 -13.58 -17.81 22.94
C PHE A 392 -12.63 -17.44 24.07
N GLU A 393 -12.97 -16.39 24.82
CA GLU A 393 -12.15 -15.88 25.90
C GLU A 393 -12.26 -16.72 27.19
N GLN A 394 -13.44 -17.24 27.53
CA GLN A 394 -13.65 -18.18 28.63
C GLN A 394 -13.03 -19.56 28.42
N VAL A 395 -12.71 -19.94 27.18
CA VAL A 395 -12.15 -21.25 26.84
C VAL A 395 -10.64 -21.15 26.59
N ASN A 396 -10.21 -20.10 25.88
CA ASN A 396 -8.82 -19.96 25.48
C ASN A 396 -8.01 -19.04 26.39
N HIS A 397 -8.68 -18.24 27.24
CA HIS A 397 -8.04 -17.41 28.28
C HIS A 397 -6.93 -16.52 27.73
N VAL A 398 -7.09 -16.05 26.49
CA VAL A 398 -6.10 -15.23 25.80
C VAL A 398 -6.03 -13.83 26.44
N HIS A 399 -7.13 -13.40 27.06
CA HIS A 399 -7.35 -12.09 27.68
C HIS A 399 -8.06 -12.12 29.06
N SER A 400 -8.39 -13.28 29.65
CA SER A 400 -9.18 -13.37 30.90
C SER A 400 -8.76 -14.51 31.87
N GLU A 401 -8.42 -14.14 33.11
CA GLU A 401 -8.23 -15.07 34.25
C GLU A 401 -8.87 -14.58 35.58
N GLN A 402 -9.09 -15.54 36.50
CA GLN A 402 -10.03 -15.58 37.64
C GLN A 402 -9.60 -14.77 38.88
N GLY A 403 -10.56 -14.13 39.56
CA GLY A 403 -10.32 -13.05 40.53
C GLY A 403 -10.26 -13.37 42.03
N SER A 404 -9.97 -12.33 42.84
CA SER A 404 -10.43 -12.12 44.24
C SER A 404 -9.95 -10.76 44.85
N SER A 405 -10.94 -9.92 45.22
CA SER A 405 -11.09 -8.91 46.31
C SER A 405 -10.06 -7.80 46.68
N MET A 406 -10.48 -6.57 46.36
CA MET A 406 -10.29 -5.16 46.81
C MET A 406 -9.36 -4.71 47.98
N THR A 407 -8.60 -3.61 47.69
CA THR A 407 -8.34 -2.43 48.57
C THR A 407 -7.99 -1.15 47.74
N ASP A 408 -8.30 0.05 48.29
CA ASP A 408 -8.42 1.39 47.65
C ASP A 408 -7.19 1.97 46.89
N LYS A 409 -7.43 2.63 45.73
CA LYS A 409 -6.44 3.20 44.79
C LYS A 409 -6.23 4.74 44.90
N LEU A 410 -5.03 5.19 44.51
CA LEU A 410 -4.44 6.55 44.65
C LEU A 410 -5.12 7.72 43.90
N TRP A 411 -6.00 7.46 42.93
CA TRP A 411 -6.74 8.48 42.17
C TRP A 411 -8.22 8.60 42.60
N GLY A 412 -8.63 7.88 43.64
CA GLY A 412 -10.02 7.71 44.08
C GLY A 412 -10.72 8.94 44.68
N GLY A 413 -10.01 10.03 44.98
CA GLY A 413 -10.58 11.17 45.73
C GLY A 413 -11.77 11.89 45.07
N ARG A 414 -11.99 11.69 43.76
CA ARG A 414 -13.12 12.24 43.00
C ARG A 414 -14.20 11.21 42.65
N PHE A 415 -13.96 9.92 42.88
CA PHE A 415 -14.84 8.84 42.43
C PHE A 415 -15.78 8.42 43.57
N THR A 416 -17.09 8.44 43.30
CA THR A 416 -18.14 8.06 44.25
C THR A 416 -18.59 6.60 44.09
N GLU A 417 -18.06 5.90 43.07
CA GLU A 417 -18.40 4.52 42.72
C GLU A 417 -17.13 3.74 42.38
N THR A 418 -17.08 2.47 42.74
CA THR A 418 -15.98 1.55 42.38
C THR A 418 -16.25 0.90 41.02
N GLY A 419 -15.31 1.06 40.08
CA GLY A 419 -15.34 0.36 38.79
C GLY A 419 -15.24 -1.15 38.96
N SER A 420 -15.85 -1.91 38.06
CA SER A 420 -15.83 -3.38 38.10
C SER A 420 -14.42 -3.93 37.91
N ASP A 421 -14.15 -5.14 38.41
CA ASP A 421 -12.86 -5.82 38.28
C ASP A 421 -12.39 -5.92 36.81
N ARG A 422 -13.33 -6.05 35.87
CA ARG A 422 -13.04 -6.08 34.42
C ARG A 422 -12.53 -4.74 33.89
N VAL A 423 -13.01 -3.61 34.43
CA VAL A 423 -12.52 -2.28 34.07
C VAL A 423 -11.11 -2.05 34.63
N GLN A 424 -10.84 -2.53 35.85
CA GLN A 424 -9.51 -2.41 36.45
C GLN A 424 -8.47 -3.25 35.71
N ALA A 425 -8.82 -4.47 35.29
CA ALA A 425 -7.95 -5.30 34.47
C ALA A 425 -7.70 -4.71 33.08
N TYR A 426 -8.72 -4.11 32.45
CA TYR A 426 -8.57 -3.43 31.15
C TYR A 426 -7.62 -2.23 31.21
N GLY A 427 -7.60 -1.50 32.33
CA GLY A 427 -6.72 -0.34 32.51
C GLY A 427 -5.31 -0.65 33.03
N ALA A 428 -5.08 -1.87 33.50
CA ALA A 428 -3.81 -2.30 34.08
C ALA A 428 -2.79 -2.63 32.98
N SER A 429 -1.57 -2.10 33.08
CA SER A 429 -0.47 -2.40 32.15
C SER A 429 0.59 -3.33 32.73
N ILE A 430 0.40 -3.85 33.94
CA ILE A 430 1.42 -4.68 34.62
C ILE A 430 1.96 -5.85 33.79
N ALA A 431 1.14 -6.44 32.91
CA ALA A 431 1.55 -7.54 32.04
C ALA A 431 2.65 -7.14 31.04
N ALA A 432 2.66 -5.87 30.62
CA ALA A 432 3.71 -5.29 29.77
C ALA A 432 4.76 -4.56 30.62
N ASP A 433 4.35 -3.69 31.54
CA ASP A 433 5.25 -2.76 32.25
C ASP A 433 6.17 -3.45 33.27
N GLN A 434 5.89 -4.71 33.63
CA GLN A 434 6.75 -5.50 34.52
C GLN A 434 8.21 -5.56 34.06
N TYR A 435 8.47 -5.50 32.76
CA TYR A 435 9.82 -5.54 32.21
C TYR A 435 10.64 -4.27 32.45
N MET A 436 10.01 -3.19 32.94
CA MET A 436 10.65 -1.90 33.24
C MET A 436 10.90 -1.68 34.73
N ILE A 437 10.76 -2.71 35.58
CA ILE A 437 10.87 -2.54 37.03
C ILE A 437 12.25 -2.07 37.49
N ALA A 438 13.30 -2.52 36.82
CA ALA A 438 14.67 -2.10 37.13
C ALA A 438 14.86 -0.61 36.78
N GLU A 439 14.30 -0.19 35.65
CA GLU A 439 14.32 1.17 35.13
C GLU A 439 13.51 2.13 36.03
N ASP A 440 12.30 1.78 36.46
CA ASP A 440 11.48 2.61 37.37
C ASP A 440 12.18 2.86 38.72
N ILE A 441 12.81 1.83 39.29
CA ILE A 441 13.56 1.96 40.54
C ILE A 441 14.81 2.83 40.32
N GLN A 442 15.51 2.65 39.20
CA GLN A 442 16.68 3.46 38.85
C GLN A 442 16.31 4.94 38.69
N ALA A 443 15.27 5.24 37.91
CA ALA A 443 14.74 6.59 37.70
C ALA A 443 14.26 7.22 39.01
N SER A 444 13.58 6.44 39.86
CA SER A 444 13.11 6.89 41.17
C SER A 444 14.25 7.20 42.15
N ILE A 445 15.36 6.44 42.12
CA ILE A 445 16.56 6.76 42.91
C ILE A 445 17.17 8.09 42.47
N ALA A 446 17.35 8.29 41.16
CA ALA A 446 17.90 9.54 40.61
C ALA A 446 17.02 10.74 40.97
N HIS A 447 15.69 10.59 40.85
CA HIS A 447 14.73 11.62 41.24
C HIS A 447 14.82 11.97 42.73
N ALA A 448 14.85 10.96 43.62
CA ALA A 448 14.97 11.18 45.07
C ALA A 448 16.27 11.91 45.45
N GLN A 449 17.39 11.56 44.81
CA GLN A 449 18.67 12.23 45.00
C GLN A 449 18.60 13.70 44.58
N MET A 450 18.01 13.99 43.42
CA MET A 450 17.81 15.36 42.94
C MET A 450 16.91 16.16 43.88
N LEU A 451 15.78 15.60 44.35
CA LEU A 451 14.89 16.28 45.29
C LEU A 451 15.61 16.67 46.59
N GLY A 452 16.51 15.81 47.10
CA GLY A 452 17.34 16.10 48.27
C GLY A 452 18.38 17.18 48.00
N GLN A 453 19.04 17.14 46.84
CA GLN A 453 20.05 18.12 46.45
C GLN A 453 19.47 19.52 46.22
N GLN A 454 18.26 19.60 45.66
CA GLN A 454 17.52 20.85 45.47
C GLN A 454 16.76 21.30 46.74
N ALA A 455 16.93 20.58 47.85
CA ALA A 455 16.25 20.84 49.13
C ALA A 455 14.71 20.91 49.05
N ILE A 456 14.12 20.22 48.08
CA ILE A 456 12.66 20.04 47.95
C ILE A 456 12.16 19.09 49.05
N ILE A 457 12.98 18.10 49.38
CA ILE A 457 12.87 17.28 50.59
C ILE A 457 14.16 17.38 51.39
N THR A 458 14.14 17.00 52.67
CA THR A 458 15.37 17.05 53.48
C THR A 458 16.36 15.96 53.04
N ALA A 459 17.67 16.20 53.21
CA ALA A 459 18.70 15.22 52.87
C ALA A 459 18.54 13.86 53.60
N ALA A 460 18.02 13.89 54.83
CA ALA A 460 17.71 12.67 55.59
C ALA A 460 16.55 11.88 54.95
N GLU A 461 15.49 12.57 54.51
CA GLU A 461 14.37 11.94 53.80
C GLU A 461 14.79 11.38 52.45
N ALA A 462 15.61 12.12 51.68
CA ALA A 462 16.16 11.63 50.42
C ALA A 462 17.00 10.35 50.61
N THR A 463 17.88 10.35 51.62
CA THR A 463 18.69 9.16 51.97
C THR A 463 17.82 7.97 52.35
N GLN A 464 16.76 8.21 53.13
CA GLN A 464 15.82 7.17 53.55
C GLN A 464 15.04 6.58 52.36
N ILE A 465 14.59 7.43 51.43
CA ILE A 465 13.88 7.00 50.21
C ILE A 465 14.80 6.18 49.31
N VAL A 466 16.03 6.64 49.06
CA VAL A 466 17.01 5.91 48.25
C VAL A 466 17.33 4.54 48.85
N ALA A 467 17.57 4.46 50.17
CA ALA A 467 17.80 3.19 50.85
C ALA A 467 16.57 2.26 50.77
N GLY A 468 15.37 2.82 50.88
CA GLY A 468 14.12 2.09 50.70
C GLY A 468 13.98 1.49 49.30
N LEU A 469 14.22 2.29 48.25
CA LEU A 469 14.17 1.84 46.85
C LEU A 469 15.22 0.76 46.54
N GLN A 470 16.42 0.87 47.10
CA GLN A 470 17.45 -0.18 47.00
C GLN A 470 17.00 -1.50 47.66
N ALA A 471 16.29 -1.41 48.80
CA ALA A 471 15.72 -2.59 49.44
C ALA A 471 14.55 -3.18 48.62
N VAL A 472 13.70 -2.35 48.00
CA VAL A 472 12.66 -2.83 47.07
C VAL A 472 13.29 -3.57 45.88
N ARG A 473 14.36 -3.02 45.30
CA ARG A 473 15.10 -3.69 44.22
C ARG A 473 15.61 -5.07 44.64
N ALA A 474 16.24 -5.16 45.81
CA ALA A 474 16.75 -6.44 46.34
C ALA A 474 15.63 -7.46 46.58
N ASP A 475 14.44 -7.03 47.00
CA ASP A 475 13.30 -7.93 47.16
C ASP A 475 12.81 -8.51 45.82
N PHE A 476 12.79 -7.71 44.75
CA PHE A 476 12.44 -8.20 43.42
C PHE A 476 13.52 -9.12 42.84
N GLU A 477 14.80 -8.76 42.96
CA GLU A 477 15.92 -9.58 42.50
C GLU A 477 16.01 -10.95 43.21
N SER A 478 15.61 -11.00 44.48
CA SER A 478 15.58 -12.24 45.27
C SER A 478 14.27 -13.04 45.14
N GLY A 479 13.28 -12.52 44.42
CA GLY A 479 11.94 -13.13 44.27
C GLY A 479 11.08 -13.07 45.53
N VAL A 480 11.47 -12.26 46.53
CA VAL A 480 10.71 -12.04 47.77
C VAL A 480 9.47 -11.17 47.52
N ALA A 481 9.59 -10.19 46.63
CA ALA A 481 8.47 -9.38 46.16
C ALA A 481 8.01 -9.83 44.77
N THR A 482 6.69 -9.90 44.58
CA THR A 482 6.06 -10.16 43.27
C THR A 482 5.10 -9.03 42.94
N LEU A 483 5.09 -8.64 41.67
CA LEU A 483 4.16 -7.64 41.17
C LEU A 483 2.70 -8.11 41.38
N GLN A 484 1.88 -7.21 41.90
CA GLN A 484 0.47 -7.45 42.16
C GLN A 484 -0.36 -6.74 41.09
N ILE A 485 -1.22 -7.49 40.40
CA ILE A 485 -2.14 -6.93 39.38
C ILE A 485 -3.07 -5.87 39.99
N ALA A 486 -3.44 -6.04 41.27
CA ALA A 486 -4.26 -5.08 42.01
C ALA A 486 -3.67 -3.66 42.05
N GLN A 487 -2.34 -3.55 41.90
CA GLN A 487 -1.63 -2.28 41.88
C GLN A 487 -1.55 -1.65 40.47
N GLU A 488 -2.26 -2.15 39.46
CA GLU A 488 -2.42 -1.55 38.12
C GLU A 488 -1.17 -1.51 37.22
N ASP A 489 -0.06 -0.94 37.70
CA ASP A 489 1.17 -0.73 36.95
C ASP A 489 2.43 -0.94 37.83
N VAL A 490 3.62 -0.95 37.19
CA VAL A 490 4.89 -1.20 37.87
C VAL A 490 5.22 -0.12 38.92
N HIS A 491 4.92 1.13 38.60
CA HIS A 491 5.25 2.29 39.42
C HIS A 491 4.46 2.30 40.73
N MET A 492 3.17 1.91 40.68
CA MET A 492 2.32 1.77 41.85
C MET A 492 2.78 0.61 42.75
N ASN A 493 3.19 -0.52 42.14
CA ASN A 493 3.78 -1.63 42.88
C ASN A 493 5.01 -1.16 43.67
N VAL A 494 5.91 -0.41 43.03
CA VAL A 494 7.11 0.14 43.69
C VAL A 494 6.73 1.14 44.79
N GLU A 495 5.77 2.03 44.56
CA GLU A 495 5.31 3.01 45.56
C GLU A 495 4.69 2.35 46.81
N VAL A 496 3.88 1.30 46.63
CA VAL A 496 3.28 0.54 47.73
C VAL A 496 4.35 -0.18 48.55
N LEU A 497 5.23 -0.94 47.90
CA LEU A 497 6.31 -1.65 48.57
C LEU A 497 7.28 -0.70 49.29
N LEU A 498 7.55 0.47 48.69
CA LEU A 498 8.35 1.51 49.32
C LEU A 498 7.65 2.04 50.58
N THR A 499 6.35 2.34 50.49
CA THR A 499 5.55 2.85 51.62
C THR A 499 5.49 1.84 52.77
N GLU A 500 5.34 0.55 52.48
CA GLU A 500 5.39 -0.52 53.48
C GLU A 500 6.73 -0.56 54.22
N LYS A 501 7.84 -0.27 53.52
CA LYS A 501 9.19 -0.31 54.09
C LYS A 501 9.55 0.93 54.91
N ILE A 502 9.23 2.13 54.43
CA ILE A 502 9.73 3.39 55.03
C ILE A 502 8.63 4.31 55.56
N GLY A 503 7.37 3.92 55.42
CA GLY A 503 6.22 4.66 55.92
C GLY A 503 5.90 5.93 55.11
N PRO A 504 5.22 6.92 55.72
CA PRO A 504 4.66 8.08 55.02
C PRO A 504 5.65 8.96 54.25
N VAL A 505 6.95 8.88 54.56
CA VAL A 505 7.99 9.62 53.82
C VAL A 505 8.07 9.19 52.35
N ALA A 506 7.68 7.94 52.02
CA ALA A 506 7.63 7.43 50.65
C ALA A 506 6.73 8.29 49.74
N GLY A 507 5.62 8.82 50.26
CA GLY A 507 4.70 9.68 49.52
C GLY A 507 5.32 11.00 49.05
N LYS A 508 6.50 11.40 49.57
CA LYS A 508 7.23 12.58 49.09
C LYS A 508 7.99 12.33 47.79
N LEU A 509 8.26 11.08 47.42
CA LEU A 509 8.99 10.72 46.20
C LEU A 509 8.30 11.26 44.93
N HIS A 510 6.97 11.24 44.89
CA HIS A 510 6.20 11.69 43.72
C HIS A 510 6.14 13.23 43.56
N THR A 511 6.78 13.99 44.47
CA THR A 511 6.86 15.46 44.36
C THR A 511 7.57 15.87 43.08
N ALA A 512 7.02 16.85 42.36
CA ALA A 512 7.56 17.39 41.10
C ALA A 512 7.66 16.37 39.94
N ARG A 513 6.91 15.26 40.00
CA ARG A 513 6.86 14.21 38.99
C ARG A 513 5.41 13.88 38.65
N SER A 514 5.18 13.31 37.47
CA SER A 514 3.91 12.72 37.04
C SER A 514 4.14 11.27 36.63
N ARG A 515 3.05 10.51 36.45
CA ARG A 515 3.18 9.20 35.81
C ARG A 515 3.59 9.31 34.33
N ASN A 516 3.26 10.42 33.66
CA ASN A 516 3.55 10.62 32.24
C ASN A 516 5.05 10.74 31.94
N ASP A 517 5.77 11.60 32.66
CA ASP A 517 7.23 11.73 32.47
C ASP A 517 8.00 10.57 33.11
N GLN A 518 7.46 9.97 34.17
CA GLN A 518 8.02 8.75 34.77
C GLN A 518 8.00 7.58 33.76
N VAL A 519 6.84 7.20 33.23
CA VAL A 519 6.75 6.06 32.30
C VAL A 519 7.52 6.30 31.00
N ALA A 520 7.58 7.55 30.52
CA ALA A 520 8.42 7.90 29.39
C ALA A 520 9.91 7.68 29.73
N THR A 521 10.36 8.10 30.92
CA THR A 521 11.76 7.90 31.36
C THR A 521 12.11 6.42 31.44
N ASP A 522 11.23 5.62 32.03
CA ASP A 522 11.46 4.19 32.21
C ASP A 522 11.54 3.47 30.86
N PHE A 523 10.70 3.87 29.90
CA PHE A 523 10.71 3.29 28.57
C PHE A 523 11.94 3.67 27.74
N HIS A 524 12.37 4.93 27.81
CA HIS A 524 13.64 5.37 27.23
C HIS A 524 14.83 4.59 27.81
N LEU A 525 14.89 4.45 29.15
CA LEU A 525 15.93 3.66 29.81
C LEU A 525 15.91 2.20 29.37
N TRP A 526 14.72 1.62 29.24
CA TRP A 526 14.59 0.23 28.83
C TRP A 526 15.18 0.02 27.44
N VAL A 527 14.80 0.83 26.46
CA VAL A 527 15.33 0.73 25.09
C VAL A 527 16.83 1.02 25.07
N ALA A 528 17.29 2.06 25.77
CA ALA A 528 18.71 2.42 25.86
C ALA A 528 19.58 1.29 26.44
N ASN A 529 19.06 0.57 27.44
CA ASN A 529 19.75 -0.56 28.05
C ASN A 529 19.79 -1.80 27.14
N ARG A 530 18.84 -1.96 26.22
CA ARG A 530 18.73 -3.14 25.34
C ARG A 530 19.45 -2.98 24.00
N LEU A 531 19.53 -1.76 23.47
CA LEU A 531 20.21 -1.48 22.20
C LEU A 531 21.66 -2.01 22.11
N PRO A 532 22.52 -1.88 23.14
CA PRO A 532 23.89 -2.40 23.08
C PRO A 532 23.94 -3.93 22.95
N HIS A 533 22.98 -4.64 23.55
CA HIS A 533 22.89 -6.10 23.46
C HIS A 533 22.51 -6.55 22.04
N ILE A 534 21.62 -5.81 21.37
CA ILE A 534 21.25 -6.08 19.97
C ILE A 534 22.43 -5.81 19.06
N ILE A 535 23.10 -4.67 19.23
CA ILE A 535 24.29 -4.31 18.45
C ILE A 535 25.37 -5.38 18.59
N GLU A 536 25.64 -5.85 19.81
CA GLU A 536 26.62 -6.91 20.04
C GLU A 536 26.18 -8.24 19.44
N ALA A 537 24.90 -8.61 19.53
CA ALA A 537 24.39 -9.84 18.91
C ALA A 537 24.49 -9.81 17.38
N ILE A 538 24.21 -8.66 16.76
CA ILE A 538 24.41 -8.47 15.31
C ILE A 538 25.90 -8.57 14.97
N LYS A 539 26.78 -7.88 15.70
CA LYS A 539 28.24 -7.94 15.49
C LYS A 539 28.78 -9.36 15.67
N GLN A 540 28.29 -10.10 16.65
CA GLN A 540 28.66 -11.49 16.86
C GLN A 540 28.25 -12.35 15.65
N PHE A 541 27.03 -12.18 15.15
CA PHE A 541 26.59 -12.90 13.96
C PHE A 541 27.38 -12.49 12.70
N GLN A 542 27.74 -11.21 12.57
CA GLN A 542 28.64 -10.74 11.50
C GLN A 542 29.99 -11.44 11.55
N LYS A 543 30.60 -11.58 12.74
CA LYS A 543 31.88 -12.30 12.91
C LYS A 543 31.75 -13.76 12.48
N THR A 544 30.67 -14.43 12.87
CA THR A 544 30.40 -15.81 12.45
C THR A 544 30.26 -15.92 10.94
N LEU A 545 29.47 -15.06 10.28
CA LEU A 545 29.34 -15.05 8.83
C LEU A 545 30.68 -14.74 8.14
N LEU A 546 31.46 -13.80 8.68
CA LEU A 546 32.76 -13.42 8.16
C LEU A 546 33.78 -14.56 8.25
N GLN A 547 33.74 -15.33 9.34
CA GLN A 547 34.55 -16.53 9.50
C GLN A 547 34.17 -17.60 8.46
N VAL A 548 32.87 -17.89 8.29
CA VAL A 548 32.39 -18.84 7.26
C VAL A 548 32.76 -18.34 5.85
N ALA A 549 32.68 -17.03 5.61
CA ALA A 549 33.08 -16.44 4.34
C ALA A 549 34.59 -16.60 4.09
N THR A 550 35.42 -16.41 5.12
CA THR A 550 36.87 -16.60 5.06
C THR A 550 37.24 -18.04 4.72
N ASP A 551 36.60 -19.01 5.39
CA ASP A 551 36.81 -20.45 5.16
C ASP A 551 36.31 -20.92 3.78
N ASN A 552 35.58 -20.07 3.06
CA ASN A 552 34.98 -20.34 1.76
C ASN A 552 35.24 -19.24 0.73
N GLN A 553 36.30 -18.44 0.92
CA GLN A 553 36.60 -17.28 0.07
C GLN A 553 36.82 -17.65 -1.42
N ALA A 554 37.23 -18.89 -1.68
CA ALA A 554 37.46 -19.46 -3.01
C ALA A 554 36.51 -20.62 -3.36
N THR A 555 35.52 -20.94 -2.50
CA THR A 555 34.53 -21.98 -2.78
C THR A 555 33.61 -21.49 -3.89
N LEU A 556 33.66 -22.10 -5.08
CA LEU A 556 32.79 -21.73 -6.21
C LEU A 556 31.32 -22.00 -5.90
N MET A 557 30.47 -21.10 -6.38
CA MET A 557 29.01 -21.19 -6.30
C MET A 557 28.39 -20.48 -7.51
N PRO A 558 27.26 -20.95 -8.05
CA PRO A 558 26.49 -20.18 -9.02
C PRO A 558 25.93 -18.91 -8.35
N GLY A 559 26.14 -17.76 -8.97
CA GLY A 559 25.44 -16.53 -8.64
C GLY A 559 24.04 -16.55 -9.27
N TYR A 560 23.04 -16.07 -8.54
CA TYR A 560 21.65 -16.13 -8.98
C TYR A 560 21.07 -14.75 -9.28
N THR A 561 20.31 -14.66 -10.37
CA THR A 561 19.31 -13.60 -10.60
C THR A 561 18.02 -14.27 -11.06
N HIS A 562 16.87 -13.90 -10.49
CA HIS A 562 15.58 -14.59 -10.74
C HIS A 562 15.62 -16.11 -10.45
N LEU A 563 16.48 -16.53 -9.50
CA LEU A 563 16.78 -17.93 -9.20
C LEU A 563 17.28 -18.74 -10.42
N GLN A 564 17.80 -18.05 -11.43
CA GLN A 564 18.52 -18.63 -12.57
C GLN A 564 20.02 -18.43 -12.38
N HIS A 565 20.82 -19.38 -12.86
CA HIS A 565 22.28 -19.26 -12.85
C HIS A 565 22.68 -18.10 -13.74
N ALA A 566 23.37 -17.13 -13.17
CA ALA A 566 23.82 -15.93 -13.85
C ALA A 566 25.32 -16.04 -14.15
N GLN A 567 26.16 -15.82 -13.13
CA GLN A 567 27.61 -15.86 -13.24
C GLN A 567 28.19 -16.63 -12.04
N PRO A 568 29.26 -17.40 -12.22
CA PRO A 568 30.00 -17.98 -11.11
C PRO A 568 30.51 -16.90 -10.16
N VAL A 569 30.32 -17.14 -8.87
CA VAL A 569 30.84 -16.34 -7.75
C VAL A 569 31.48 -17.26 -6.72
N THR A 570 31.97 -16.73 -5.60
CA THR A 570 32.37 -17.56 -4.45
C THR A 570 31.32 -17.51 -3.35
N PHE A 571 31.19 -18.60 -2.58
CA PHE A 571 30.30 -18.65 -1.42
C PHE A 571 30.71 -17.58 -0.39
N GLY A 572 32.02 -17.38 -0.19
CA GLY A 572 32.52 -16.28 0.63
C GLY A 572 32.06 -14.91 0.15
N PHE A 573 32.13 -14.63 -1.16
CA PHE A 573 31.60 -13.40 -1.74
C PHE A 573 30.09 -13.22 -1.45
N HIS A 574 29.31 -14.29 -1.61
CA HIS A 574 27.87 -14.25 -1.35
C HIS A 574 27.57 -13.91 0.12
N LEU A 575 28.27 -14.53 1.07
CA LEU A 575 28.07 -14.27 2.51
C LEU A 575 28.47 -12.84 2.92
N LEU A 576 29.49 -12.25 2.29
CA LEU A 576 29.90 -10.87 2.55
C LEU A 576 28.80 -9.84 2.20
N ALA A 577 27.89 -10.18 1.28
CA ALA A 577 26.71 -9.35 1.03
C ALA A 577 25.82 -9.23 2.29
N TYR A 578 25.65 -10.32 3.04
CA TYR A 578 24.90 -10.34 4.30
C TYR A 578 25.68 -9.69 5.45
N VAL A 579 27.00 -9.84 5.51
CA VAL A 579 27.85 -9.09 6.47
C VAL A 579 27.64 -7.58 6.29
N GLY A 580 27.60 -7.10 5.04
CA GLY A 580 27.32 -5.70 4.73
C GLY A 580 25.88 -5.25 5.03
N MET A 581 24.88 -6.13 4.90
CA MET A 581 23.51 -5.85 5.33
C MET A 581 23.42 -5.63 6.84
N LEU A 582 24.03 -6.53 7.62
CA LEU A 582 24.07 -6.45 9.09
C LEU A 582 24.90 -5.25 9.59
N ALA A 583 25.94 -4.84 8.86
CA ALA A 583 26.71 -3.64 9.20
C ALA A 583 25.82 -2.39 9.19
N ARG A 584 24.92 -2.28 8.20
CA ARG A 584 23.93 -1.19 8.15
C ARG A 584 22.86 -1.31 9.24
N ASP A 585 22.55 -2.53 9.69
CA ASP A 585 21.64 -2.71 10.83
C ASP A 585 22.29 -2.22 12.14
N VAL A 586 23.57 -2.50 12.35
CA VAL A 586 24.36 -1.93 13.46
C VAL A 586 24.29 -0.41 13.44
N GLU A 587 24.56 0.22 12.29
CA GLU A 587 24.51 1.68 12.14
C GLU A 587 23.13 2.26 12.51
N ARG A 588 22.04 1.58 12.13
CA ARG A 588 20.67 2.01 12.47
C ARG A 588 20.39 1.93 13.96
N PHE A 589 20.80 0.86 14.64
CA PHE A 589 20.63 0.75 16.09
C PHE A 589 21.55 1.72 16.86
N GLU A 590 22.76 1.98 16.36
CA GLU A 590 23.64 3.04 16.89
C GLU A 590 23.05 4.44 16.68
N PHE A 591 22.32 4.67 15.59
CA PHE A 591 21.57 5.90 15.37
C PHE A 591 20.38 6.02 16.33
N ASN A 592 19.56 4.98 16.47
CA ASN A 592 18.42 4.95 17.38
C ASN A 592 18.81 5.21 18.85
N MET A 593 20.01 4.77 19.26
CA MET A 593 20.58 5.09 20.57
C MET A 593 20.64 6.59 20.85
N LYS A 594 20.97 7.41 19.85
CA LYS A 594 21.11 8.87 20.03
C LYS A 594 19.80 9.53 20.44
N HIS A 595 18.68 9.14 19.82
CA HIS A 595 17.36 9.69 20.13
C HIS A 595 16.74 9.04 21.38
N THR A 596 17.07 7.76 21.62
CA THR A 596 16.66 7.10 22.87
C THR A 596 17.32 7.73 24.09
N LYS A 597 18.53 8.29 23.96
CA LYS A 597 19.30 8.89 25.05
C LYS A 597 18.94 10.35 25.40
N VAL A 598 17.68 10.73 25.27
CA VAL A 598 17.16 12.05 25.68
C VAL A 598 16.20 11.88 26.86
N SER A 599 16.47 12.54 27.98
CA SER A 599 15.72 12.36 29.23
C SER A 599 14.40 13.15 29.25
N PRO A 600 13.24 12.49 29.43
CA PRO A 600 11.96 13.17 29.60
C PRO A 600 11.68 13.58 31.06
N LEU A 601 12.40 13.01 32.04
CA LEU A 601 12.17 13.24 33.47
C LEU A 601 12.19 14.73 33.84
N GLY A 602 11.19 15.16 34.61
CA GLY A 602 11.00 16.55 35.04
C GLY A 602 10.04 17.36 34.15
N ALA A 603 9.49 16.75 33.10
CA ALA A 603 8.39 17.31 32.31
C ALA A 603 7.04 17.28 33.06
N ALA A 604 6.96 16.53 34.16
CA ALA A 604 5.75 16.28 34.93
C ALA A 604 4.60 15.82 34.00
N ALA A 605 3.40 16.39 34.13
CA ALA A 605 2.26 15.91 33.35
C ALA A 605 2.29 16.34 31.87
N LEU A 606 2.80 17.55 31.59
CA LEU A 606 2.92 18.14 30.23
C LEU A 606 3.59 19.52 30.21
N ALA A 607 3.64 20.24 31.33
CA ALA A 607 4.02 21.66 31.39
C ALA A 607 5.29 21.93 32.21
N GLY A 608 5.96 20.87 32.67
CA GLY A 608 7.01 20.96 33.68
C GLY A 608 6.44 21.16 35.09
N THR A 609 7.32 21.54 36.01
CA THR A 609 7.02 21.64 37.44
C THR A 609 7.35 23.05 37.98
N THR A 610 6.65 23.48 39.02
CA THR A 610 6.92 24.75 39.73
C THR A 610 8.04 24.63 40.75
N PHE A 611 8.50 23.41 41.02
CA PHE A 611 9.66 23.16 41.88
C PHE A 611 10.95 23.40 41.11
N ALA A 612 11.97 23.96 41.77
CA ALA A 612 13.29 24.19 41.18
C ALA A 612 14.08 22.87 41.07
N ILE A 613 13.66 21.98 40.18
CA ILE A 613 14.34 20.72 39.90
C ILE A 613 15.56 20.94 38.99
N ASP A 614 16.50 19.99 39.01
CA ASP A 614 17.65 19.95 38.10
C ASP A 614 17.54 18.73 37.18
N ARG A 615 17.06 18.96 35.96
CA ARG A 615 16.85 17.89 34.95
C ARG A 615 18.17 17.35 34.40
N THR A 616 19.20 18.18 34.36
CA THR A 616 20.54 17.78 33.89
C THR A 616 21.15 16.81 34.89
N MET A 617 21.05 17.11 36.19
CA MET A 617 21.50 16.20 37.25
C MET A 617 20.85 14.82 37.13
N THR A 618 19.53 14.74 36.91
CA THR A 618 18.87 13.44 36.74
C THR A 618 19.26 12.74 35.44
N ALA A 619 19.47 13.49 34.34
CA ALA A 619 19.94 12.91 33.08
C ALA A 619 21.33 12.29 33.24
N ASP A 620 22.27 13.01 33.88
CA ASP A 620 23.63 12.53 34.16
C ASP A 620 23.62 11.25 35.04
N LEU A 621 22.79 11.24 36.08
CA LEU A 621 22.66 10.08 36.99
C LEU A 621 22.10 8.85 36.28
N LEU A 622 21.28 9.05 35.24
CA LEU A 622 20.62 8.01 34.47
C LEU A 622 21.38 7.61 33.20
N GLY A 623 22.44 8.34 32.84
CA GLY A 623 23.27 8.07 31.66
C GLY A 623 22.63 8.52 30.34
N PHE A 624 21.72 9.49 30.41
CA PHE A 624 21.19 10.20 29.24
C PHE A 624 22.20 11.25 28.74
N ASP A 625 22.19 11.51 27.43
CA ASP A 625 23.12 12.44 26.79
C ASP A 625 22.53 13.88 26.74
N ASP A 626 21.20 14.01 26.81
CA ASP A 626 20.49 15.29 26.78
C ASP A 626 19.14 15.24 27.53
N VAL A 627 18.42 16.36 27.58
CA VAL A 627 17.07 16.49 28.13
C VAL A 627 16.11 17.06 27.08
N TYR A 628 14.86 16.61 27.06
CA TYR A 628 13.87 17.21 26.16
C TYR A 628 13.71 18.71 26.44
N HIS A 629 13.74 19.53 25.39
CA HIS A 629 13.59 20.98 25.52
C HIS A 629 12.14 21.42 25.75
N ASN A 630 11.17 20.58 25.43
CA ASN A 630 9.75 20.86 25.56
C ASN A 630 9.06 19.78 26.41
N ALA A 631 8.29 20.21 27.42
CA ALA A 631 7.64 19.28 28.35
C ALA A 631 6.43 18.54 27.74
N MET A 632 5.74 19.12 26.76
CA MET A 632 4.65 18.44 26.06
C MET A 632 5.20 17.34 25.16
N ASP A 633 6.28 17.66 24.45
CA ASP A 633 7.03 16.72 23.62
C ASP A 633 7.54 15.53 24.45
N ALA A 634 8.26 15.81 25.55
CA ALA A 634 8.80 14.82 26.47
C ALA A 634 7.81 13.75 26.97
N VAL A 635 6.54 14.11 27.14
CA VAL A 635 5.51 13.18 27.65
C VAL A 635 4.68 12.51 26.54
N SER A 636 4.82 12.97 25.30
CA SER A 636 4.03 12.52 24.15
C SER A 636 4.85 11.81 23.08
N ASP A 637 6.18 11.96 23.10
CA ASP A 637 7.07 11.37 22.11
C ASP A 637 7.15 9.83 22.23
N ARG A 638 7.10 9.15 21.09
CA ARG A 638 7.36 7.71 20.93
C ARG A 638 8.23 7.40 19.69
N ASP A 639 8.87 8.42 19.11
CA ASP A 639 9.68 8.28 17.90
C ASP A 639 10.85 7.33 18.12
N PHE A 640 11.52 7.38 19.28
CA PHE A 640 12.61 6.46 19.62
C PHE A 640 12.18 4.98 19.59
N ALA A 641 10.93 4.68 19.98
CA ALA A 641 10.37 3.33 19.96
C ALA A 641 9.95 2.90 18.55
N ILE A 642 9.41 3.82 17.74
CA ILE A 642 9.11 3.58 16.33
C ILE A 642 10.40 3.33 15.54
N GLU A 643 11.45 4.12 15.78
CA GLU A 643 12.77 3.94 15.17
C GLU A 643 13.39 2.58 15.53
N PHE A 644 13.22 2.14 16.79
CA PHE A 644 13.62 0.81 17.24
C PHE A 644 12.90 -0.28 16.41
N LEU A 645 11.56 -0.21 16.32
CA LEU A 645 10.75 -1.18 15.57
C LEU A 645 11.08 -1.16 14.07
N GLN A 646 11.33 0.01 13.50
CA GLN A 646 11.76 0.15 12.11
C GLN A 646 13.11 -0.54 11.89
N SER A 647 14.08 -0.32 12.77
CA SER A 647 15.40 -0.95 12.68
C SER A 647 15.30 -2.48 12.82
N ALA A 648 14.49 -2.96 13.76
CA ALA A 648 14.21 -4.38 13.94
C ALA A 648 13.49 -5.01 12.74
N ALA A 649 12.54 -4.31 12.13
CA ALA A 649 11.84 -4.78 10.94
C ALA A 649 12.83 -4.99 9.78
N ILE A 650 13.74 -4.04 9.54
CA ILE A 650 14.71 -4.18 8.45
C ILE A 650 15.72 -5.29 8.75
N LEU A 651 16.16 -5.44 10.00
CA LEU A 651 16.99 -6.58 10.42
C LEU A 651 16.28 -7.92 10.10
N MET A 652 15.01 -8.06 10.49
CA MET A 652 14.22 -9.26 10.23
C MET A 652 13.95 -9.49 8.73
N MET A 653 13.94 -8.45 7.90
CA MET A 653 13.92 -8.58 6.45
C MET A 653 15.24 -9.16 5.93
N HIS A 654 16.39 -8.71 6.42
CA HIS A 654 17.68 -9.27 6.03
C HIS A 654 17.80 -10.75 6.45
N LEU A 655 17.38 -11.06 7.68
CA LEU A 655 17.34 -12.45 8.17
C LEU A 655 16.34 -13.32 7.38
N SER A 656 15.20 -12.78 6.93
CA SER A 656 14.25 -13.54 6.11
C SER A 656 14.80 -13.85 4.72
N ARG A 657 15.57 -12.94 4.11
CA ARG A 657 16.29 -13.21 2.85
C ARG A 657 17.33 -14.33 3.02
N LEU A 658 18.12 -14.26 4.09
CA LEU A 658 19.09 -15.31 4.42
C LEU A 658 18.39 -16.64 4.77
N SER A 659 17.20 -16.58 5.37
CA SER A 659 16.36 -17.75 5.63
C SER A 659 15.97 -18.44 4.33
N GLU A 660 15.53 -17.68 3.32
CA GLU A 660 15.16 -18.22 2.00
C GLU A 660 16.32 -18.97 1.36
N GLU A 661 17.50 -18.34 1.38
CA GLU A 661 18.73 -18.93 0.85
C GLU A 661 19.09 -20.22 1.61
N LEU A 662 19.07 -20.23 2.95
CA LEU A 662 19.34 -21.45 3.72
C LEU A 662 18.34 -22.58 3.43
N ILE A 663 17.06 -22.25 3.28
CA ILE A 663 16.01 -23.23 2.95
C ILE A 663 16.29 -23.83 1.56
N LEU A 664 16.62 -22.99 0.58
CA LEU A 664 16.96 -23.45 -0.77
C LEU A 664 18.26 -24.26 -0.77
N TRP A 665 19.33 -23.75 -0.18
CA TRP A 665 20.65 -24.39 -0.17
C TRP A 665 20.67 -25.73 0.57
N SER A 666 19.80 -25.92 1.57
CA SER A 666 19.68 -27.18 2.32
C SER A 666 18.69 -28.17 1.72
N SER A 667 17.96 -27.78 0.65
CA SER A 667 17.07 -28.68 -0.08
C SER A 667 17.83 -29.83 -0.75
N TYR A 668 17.11 -30.87 -1.14
CA TYR A 668 17.69 -32.00 -1.87
C TYR A 668 18.19 -31.57 -3.26
N GLU A 669 17.47 -30.65 -3.90
CA GLU A 669 17.74 -30.16 -5.26
C GLU A 669 19.04 -29.36 -5.34
N PHE A 670 19.33 -28.53 -4.33
CA PHE A 670 20.57 -27.75 -4.28
C PHE A 670 21.68 -28.53 -3.58
N GLY A 671 21.43 -29.04 -2.36
CA GLY A 671 22.42 -29.78 -1.58
C GLY A 671 23.70 -29.00 -1.26
N PHE A 672 23.67 -27.67 -1.33
CA PHE A 672 24.82 -26.79 -1.15
C PHE A 672 25.31 -26.76 0.29
N VAL A 673 24.40 -26.84 1.26
CA VAL A 673 24.74 -26.84 2.68
C VAL A 673 24.02 -27.96 3.42
N THR A 674 24.56 -28.37 4.55
CA THR A 674 23.92 -29.31 5.47
C THR A 674 23.86 -28.69 6.86
N LEU A 675 22.63 -28.58 7.39
CA LEU A 675 22.38 -28.05 8.72
C LEU A 675 22.78 -29.07 9.80
N SER A 676 23.32 -28.55 10.90
CA SER A 676 23.60 -29.30 12.13
C SER A 676 22.30 -29.82 12.76
N ASP A 677 22.37 -30.99 13.39
CA ASP A 677 21.21 -31.59 14.10
C ASP A 677 20.72 -30.72 15.26
N ALA A 678 21.59 -29.88 15.84
CA ALA A 678 21.22 -28.95 16.91
C ALA A 678 20.33 -27.80 16.42
N TYR A 679 20.36 -27.50 15.11
CA TYR A 679 19.66 -26.38 14.49
C TYR A 679 18.80 -26.83 13.27
N ALA A 680 18.36 -28.08 13.29
CA ALA A 680 17.42 -28.63 12.32
C ALA A 680 16.49 -29.61 13.04
N THR A 681 15.30 -29.84 12.48
CA THR A 681 14.41 -30.90 12.97
C THR A 681 14.37 -32.06 11.98
N GLY A 682 14.08 -33.25 12.49
CA GLY A 682 13.88 -34.45 11.67
C GLY A 682 12.41 -34.76 11.42
N SER A 683 12.13 -35.71 10.53
CA SER A 683 10.80 -36.33 10.41
C SER A 683 10.74 -37.64 11.17
N SER A 684 9.65 -37.89 11.91
CA SER A 684 9.40 -39.18 12.56
C SER A 684 9.13 -40.34 11.58
N ILE A 685 8.81 -40.04 10.32
CA ILE A 685 8.50 -41.02 9.26
C ILE A 685 9.65 -41.15 8.25
N MET A 686 10.37 -40.06 7.98
CA MET A 686 11.38 -39.99 6.91
C MET A 686 12.76 -39.64 7.49
N PRO A 687 13.61 -40.65 7.79
CA PRO A 687 14.87 -40.45 8.52
C PRO A 687 15.92 -39.64 7.75
N GLN A 688 15.79 -39.51 6.44
CA GLN A 688 16.68 -38.69 5.60
C GLN A 688 16.35 -37.19 5.62
N LYS A 689 15.16 -36.81 6.10
CA LYS A 689 14.67 -35.42 6.02
C LYS A 689 15.19 -34.58 7.19
N LYS A 690 16.02 -33.58 6.90
CA LYS A 690 16.34 -32.47 7.82
C LYS A 690 15.61 -31.21 7.36
N ASN A 691 14.86 -30.58 8.27
CA ASN A 691 14.09 -29.38 7.96
C ASN A 691 14.82 -28.15 8.52
N ALA A 692 14.84 -27.08 7.73
CA ALA A 692 15.34 -25.77 8.12
C ALA A 692 14.32 -24.98 8.96
N ASP A 693 13.66 -25.63 9.92
CA ASP A 693 12.51 -25.09 10.67
C ASP A 693 12.80 -23.74 11.30
N PHE A 694 14.03 -23.52 11.80
CA PHE A 694 14.37 -22.25 12.43
C PHE A 694 14.53 -21.10 11.42
N ALA A 695 15.02 -21.38 10.22
CA ALA A 695 15.00 -20.41 9.12
C ALA A 695 13.56 -20.11 8.69
N GLU A 696 12.70 -21.13 8.60
CA GLU A 696 11.27 -20.95 8.30
C GLU A 696 10.55 -20.12 9.36
N LEU A 697 10.80 -20.40 10.65
CA LEU A 697 10.24 -19.67 11.78
C LEU A 697 10.72 -18.22 11.81
N THR A 698 12.00 -17.96 11.57
CA THR A 698 12.53 -16.58 11.51
C THR A 698 11.89 -15.81 10.36
N ARG A 699 11.80 -16.39 9.16
CA ARG A 699 11.09 -15.80 8.02
C ARG A 699 9.61 -15.52 8.33
N GLY A 700 8.93 -16.42 9.04
CA GLY A 700 7.54 -16.22 9.48
C GLY A 700 7.40 -15.12 10.55
N LYS A 701 8.34 -15.06 11.50
CA LYS A 701 8.37 -14.05 12.58
C LYS A 701 8.65 -12.64 12.08
N THR A 702 9.21 -12.46 10.89
CA THR A 702 9.32 -11.14 10.23
C THR A 702 7.96 -10.44 10.13
N GLY A 703 6.88 -11.18 9.81
CA GLY A 703 5.53 -10.61 9.74
C GLY A 703 5.01 -10.08 11.08
N ARG A 704 5.44 -10.67 12.20
CA ARG A 704 5.08 -10.19 13.55
C ARG A 704 5.75 -8.85 13.84
N VAL A 705 7.05 -8.75 13.61
CA VAL A 705 7.81 -7.49 13.83
C VAL A 705 7.29 -6.37 12.92
N TYR A 706 6.87 -6.68 11.69
CA TYR A 706 6.20 -5.70 10.82
C TYR A 706 4.85 -5.25 11.39
N GLY A 707 4.09 -6.19 11.96
CA GLY A 707 2.83 -5.91 12.64
C GLY A 707 3.02 -4.98 13.84
N ASP A 708 4.04 -5.20 14.66
CA ASP A 708 4.35 -4.35 15.82
C ASP A 708 4.68 -2.92 15.40
N LEU A 709 5.50 -2.76 14.35
CA LEU A 709 5.80 -1.44 13.76
C LEU A 709 4.54 -0.73 13.27
N MET A 710 3.72 -1.42 12.47
CA MET A 710 2.48 -0.85 11.95
C MET A 710 1.48 -0.53 13.07
N GLY A 711 1.43 -1.37 14.11
CA GLY A 711 0.62 -1.16 15.30
C GLY A 711 0.96 0.15 15.98
N LEU A 712 2.23 0.36 16.34
CA LEU A 712 2.63 1.59 17.04
C LEU A 712 2.49 2.84 16.17
N MET A 713 2.84 2.78 14.88
CA MET A 713 2.60 3.92 13.97
C MET A 713 1.11 4.28 13.88
N THR A 714 0.23 3.27 13.88
CA THR A 714 -1.21 3.48 13.85
C THR A 714 -1.73 4.07 15.16
N VAL A 715 -1.24 3.59 16.31
CA VAL A 715 -1.55 4.16 17.63
C VAL A 715 -1.16 5.64 17.68
N MET A 716 0.03 5.99 17.19
CA MET A 716 0.52 7.37 17.25
C MET A 716 -0.13 8.31 16.21
N LYS A 717 -0.69 7.78 15.12
CA LYS A 717 -1.26 8.57 14.03
C LYS A 717 -2.47 9.39 14.51
N GLY A 718 -2.36 10.70 14.38
CA GLY A 718 -3.47 11.63 14.63
C GLY A 718 -3.83 11.80 16.12
N LEU A 719 -3.00 11.34 17.05
CA LEU A 719 -3.20 11.62 18.47
C LEU A 719 -2.98 13.12 18.76
N PRO A 720 -3.90 13.78 19.48
CA PRO A 720 -3.69 15.16 19.92
C PRO A 720 -2.63 15.21 21.03
N LEU A 721 -1.85 16.29 21.09
CA LEU A 721 -0.94 16.49 22.23
C LEU A 721 -1.71 16.69 23.56
N ALA A 722 -1.15 16.33 24.71
CA ALA A 722 0.19 15.77 24.92
C ALA A 722 0.15 14.25 25.17
N TYR A 723 -0.04 13.81 26.42
CA TYR A 723 -0.18 12.38 26.74
C TYR A 723 -1.63 11.91 26.56
N ASN A 724 -1.83 10.75 25.93
CA ASN A 724 -3.11 10.06 25.86
C ASN A 724 -2.93 8.61 26.32
N LYS A 725 -3.99 8.01 26.86
CA LYS A 725 -3.94 6.64 27.40
C LYS A 725 -3.63 5.60 26.32
N ASP A 726 -3.90 5.92 25.05
CA ASP A 726 -3.50 5.15 23.86
C ASP A 726 -2.00 4.80 23.86
N MET A 727 -1.15 5.69 24.38
CA MET A 727 0.30 5.47 24.52
C MET A 727 0.66 4.42 25.60
N GLN A 728 -0.31 3.71 26.16
CA GLN A 728 -0.07 2.50 26.95
C GLN A 728 0.25 1.28 26.06
N GLU A 729 -0.16 1.32 24.78
CA GLU A 729 0.04 0.25 23.77
C GLU A 729 1.46 0.25 23.14
N ASP A 730 2.32 1.18 23.52
CA ASP A 730 3.69 1.36 23.03
C ASP A 730 4.68 0.24 23.43
N LYS A 731 4.44 -0.41 24.58
CA LYS A 731 5.41 -1.31 25.23
C LYS A 731 5.37 -2.74 24.70
N GLN A 732 4.18 -3.31 24.55
CA GLN A 732 4.03 -4.74 24.29
C GLN A 732 4.75 -5.17 23.00
N GLY A 733 4.48 -4.47 21.89
CA GLY A 733 5.12 -4.76 20.61
C GLY A 733 6.64 -4.55 20.64
N VAL A 734 7.14 -3.53 21.34
CA VAL A 734 8.58 -3.27 21.48
C VAL A 734 9.29 -4.37 22.27
N PHE A 735 8.71 -4.82 23.38
CA PHE A 735 9.30 -5.87 24.21
C PHE A 735 9.28 -7.24 23.53
N GLU A 736 8.19 -7.56 22.83
CA GLU A 736 8.08 -8.78 22.05
C GLU A 736 9.05 -8.78 20.86
N THR A 737 9.17 -7.65 20.15
CA THR A 737 10.13 -7.49 19.06
C THR A 737 11.56 -7.67 19.53
N TYR A 738 11.96 -7.09 20.67
CA TYR A 738 13.29 -7.31 21.25
C TYR A 738 13.59 -8.80 21.46
N THR A 739 12.67 -9.52 22.11
CA THR A 739 12.83 -10.96 22.35
C THR A 739 12.96 -11.72 21.03
N THR A 740 12.11 -11.41 20.06
CA THR A 740 12.08 -12.05 18.74
C THR A 740 13.40 -11.88 17.98
N ILE A 741 13.96 -10.66 17.93
CA ILE A 741 15.21 -10.42 17.19
C ILE A 741 16.43 -11.03 17.89
N MET A 742 16.45 -11.04 19.23
CA MET A 742 17.54 -11.65 19.99
C MET A 742 17.56 -13.16 19.81
N ASP A 743 16.40 -13.82 19.87
CA ASP A 743 16.27 -15.25 19.62
C ASP A 743 16.65 -15.59 18.16
N ALA A 744 16.19 -14.79 17.20
CA ALA A 744 16.52 -14.99 15.79
C ALA A 744 18.03 -14.89 15.53
N LEU A 745 18.69 -13.85 16.07
CA LEU A 745 20.15 -13.67 15.96
C LEU A 745 20.91 -14.83 16.61
N PHE A 746 20.50 -15.26 17.80
CA PHE A 746 21.12 -16.40 18.49
C PHE A 746 21.04 -17.69 17.66
N VAL A 747 19.88 -17.98 17.08
CA VAL A 747 19.67 -19.18 16.27
C VAL A 747 20.44 -19.10 14.95
N PHE A 748 20.48 -17.94 14.30
CA PHE A 748 21.24 -17.72 13.07
C PHE A 748 22.75 -17.84 13.28
N ASP A 749 23.27 -17.28 14.37
CA ASP A 749 24.67 -17.43 14.76
C ASP A 749 25.04 -18.92 14.91
N GLY A 750 24.23 -19.68 15.65
CA GLY A 750 24.43 -21.12 15.83
C GLY A 750 24.32 -21.95 14.53
N MET A 751 23.34 -21.62 13.67
CA MET A 751 23.18 -22.27 12.37
C MET A 751 24.42 -22.11 11.49
N PHE A 752 24.96 -20.90 11.39
CA PHE A 752 26.14 -20.62 10.56
C PHE A 752 27.43 -21.12 11.19
N ALA A 753 27.61 -20.99 12.51
CA ALA A 753 28.78 -21.49 13.22
C ALA A 753 28.95 -23.02 13.09
N THR A 754 27.86 -23.74 12.83
CA THR A 754 27.85 -25.20 12.69
C THR A 754 27.49 -25.69 11.29
N LEU A 755 27.42 -24.79 10.31
CA LEU A 755 27.01 -25.08 8.93
C LEU A 755 28.09 -25.91 8.21
N GLN A 756 27.69 -27.03 7.62
CA GLN A 756 28.56 -27.77 6.72
C GLN A 756 28.34 -27.31 5.28
N VAL A 757 29.41 -26.85 4.63
CA VAL A 757 29.39 -26.40 3.22
C VAL A 757 29.86 -27.53 2.30
N ASN A 758 29.03 -27.90 1.33
CA ASN A 758 29.32 -28.96 0.36
C ASN A 758 30.01 -28.37 -0.88
N ARG A 759 31.30 -28.05 -0.72
CA ARG A 759 32.12 -27.33 -1.72
C ARG A 759 32.11 -27.99 -3.11
N ASP A 760 32.17 -29.32 -3.16
CA ASP A 760 32.19 -30.06 -4.43
C ASP A 760 30.85 -29.93 -5.18
N VAL A 761 29.72 -29.97 -4.45
CA VAL A 761 28.37 -29.82 -5.04
C VAL A 761 28.18 -28.41 -5.60
N MET A 762 28.57 -27.39 -4.83
CA MET A 762 28.51 -26.00 -5.31
C MET A 762 29.40 -25.78 -6.54
N SER A 763 30.63 -26.31 -6.54
CA SER A 763 31.53 -26.21 -7.69
C SER A 763 30.97 -26.88 -8.94
N GLU A 764 30.45 -28.11 -8.81
CA GLU A 764 29.87 -28.86 -9.94
C GLU A 764 28.65 -28.14 -10.54
N SER A 765 27.86 -27.46 -9.71
CA SER A 765 26.70 -26.70 -10.17
C SER A 765 27.06 -25.52 -11.08
N THR A 766 28.33 -25.07 -11.11
CA THR A 766 28.84 -24.04 -12.05
C THR A 766 29.39 -24.60 -13.37
N HIS A 767 29.43 -25.93 -13.54
CA HIS A 767 29.97 -26.55 -14.76
C HIS A 767 28.91 -26.74 -15.84
N ASN A 768 27.67 -27.07 -15.49
CA ASN A 768 26.64 -27.49 -16.45
C ASN A 768 25.50 -26.47 -16.62
N ASP A 769 25.80 -25.17 -16.61
CA ASP A 769 24.77 -24.11 -16.50
C ASP A 769 24.87 -22.98 -17.55
N PHE A 770 25.81 -23.06 -18.50
CA PHE A 770 26.10 -22.01 -19.50
C PHE A 770 26.38 -20.61 -18.90
N SER A 771 26.64 -20.48 -17.60
CA SER A 771 26.89 -19.20 -16.90
C SER A 771 28.18 -18.50 -17.36
N ASN A 772 29.07 -19.22 -18.03
CA ASN A 772 30.27 -18.70 -18.67
C ASN A 772 30.03 -18.09 -20.08
N ALA A 773 28.79 -18.07 -20.58
CA ALA A 773 28.47 -17.48 -21.89
C ALA A 773 28.88 -16.00 -21.98
N THR A 774 28.65 -15.22 -20.92
CA THR A 774 29.09 -13.81 -20.87
C THR A 774 30.61 -13.67 -21.06
N GLU A 775 31.40 -14.62 -20.55
CA GLU A 775 32.86 -14.59 -20.70
C GLU A 775 33.29 -14.81 -22.14
N LEU A 776 32.57 -15.64 -22.89
CA LEU A 776 32.83 -15.82 -24.31
C LEU A 776 32.51 -14.54 -25.09
N ALA A 777 31.45 -13.83 -24.71
CA ALA A 777 31.08 -12.57 -25.33
C ALA A 777 32.14 -11.49 -25.04
N ASP A 778 32.59 -11.39 -23.79
CA ASP A 778 33.66 -10.46 -23.39
C ASP A 778 35.01 -10.83 -24.03
N TYR A 779 35.31 -12.11 -24.18
CA TYR A 779 36.49 -12.60 -24.89
C TYR A 779 36.50 -12.12 -26.35
N LEU A 780 35.38 -12.30 -27.05
CA LEU A 780 35.22 -11.85 -28.44
C LEU A 780 35.29 -10.31 -28.54
N ALA A 781 34.64 -9.60 -27.62
CA ALA A 781 34.69 -8.14 -27.57
C ALA A 781 36.11 -7.62 -27.36
N ASN A 782 36.89 -8.24 -26.45
CA ASN A 782 38.30 -7.91 -26.24
C ASN A 782 39.19 -8.21 -27.46
N LYS A 783 38.78 -9.11 -28.35
CA LYS A 783 39.45 -9.38 -29.64
C LYS A 783 38.95 -8.49 -30.78
N GLY A 784 38.13 -7.47 -30.49
CA GLY A 784 37.79 -6.39 -31.42
C GLY A 784 36.36 -6.42 -31.97
N LEU A 785 35.52 -7.38 -31.56
CA LEU A 785 34.10 -7.41 -31.95
C LEU A 785 33.28 -6.38 -31.16
N ALA A 786 32.24 -5.83 -31.78
CA ALA A 786 31.24 -5.07 -31.04
C ALA A 786 30.48 -6.01 -30.08
N PHE A 787 30.23 -5.58 -28.84
CA PHE A 787 29.61 -6.45 -27.82
C PHE A 787 28.28 -7.07 -28.27
N ARG A 788 27.43 -6.31 -28.98
CA ARG A 788 26.15 -6.84 -29.52
C ARG A 788 26.35 -7.97 -30.52
N GLU A 789 27.42 -7.90 -31.32
CA GLU A 789 27.78 -8.93 -32.28
C GLU A 789 28.34 -10.17 -31.57
N ALA A 790 29.26 -9.96 -30.62
CA ALA A 790 29.78 -11.03 -29.76
C ALA A 790 28.65 -11.76 -29.01
N HIS A 791 27.71 -11.02 -28.42
CA HIS A 791 26.55 -11.59 -27.73
C HIS A 791 25.65 -12.41 -28.66
N ALA A 792 25.42 -11.96 -29.90
CA ALA A 792 24.63 -12.72 -30.88
C ALA A 792 25.32 -14.04 -31.27
N ILE A 793 26.64 -14.02 -31.49
CA ILE A 793 27.45 -15.21 -31.78
C ILE A 793 27.36 -16.21 -30.61
N VAL A 794 27.55 -15.73 -29.38
CA VAL A 794 27.45 -16.57 -28.18
C VAL A 794 26.04 -17.13 -28.00
N GLY A 795 24.99 -16.34 -28.26
CA GLY A 795 23.61 -16.82 -28.19
C GLY A 795 23.35 -18.01 -29.12
N GLN A 796 23.94 -18.01 -30.32
CA GLN A 796 23.87 -19.15 -31.25
C GLN A 796 24.63 -20.37 -30.72
N LEU A 797 25.82 -20.16 -30.13
CA LEU A 797 26.60 -21.24 -29.52
C LEU A 797 25.87 -21.85 -28.32
N VAL A 798 25.27 -21.04 -27.44
CA VAL A 798 24.45 -21.53 -26.33
C VAL A 798 23.26 -22.35 -26.83
N LEU A 799 22.55 -21.87 -27.86
CA LEU A 799 21.45 -22.61 -28.48
C LEU A 799 21.92 -23.96 -29.03
N GLN A 800 23.06 -24.00 -29.72
CA GLN A 800 23.67 -25.24 -30.22
C GLN A 800 24.03 -26.18 -29.06
N GLY A 801 24.61 -25.65 -27.98
CA GLY A 801 24.97 -26.43 -26.79
C GLY A 801 23.76 -27.06 -26.13
N ILE A 802 22.66 -26.31 -25.98
CA ILE A 802 21.39 -26.84 -25.46
C ILE A 802 20.85 -27.97 -26.34
N GLN A 803 20.89 -27.80 -27.68
CA GLN A 803 20.40 -28.81 -28.62
C GLN A 803 21.26 -30.08 -28.65
N THR A 804 22.56 -29.94 -28.45
CA THR A 804 23.53 -31.04 -28.52
C THR A 804 23.87 -31.64 -27.16
N GLN A 805 23.40 -31.03 -26.07
CA GLN A 805 23.76 -31.35 -24.68
C GLN A 805 25.27 -31.28 -24.43
N VAL A 806 25.94 -30.28 -25.01
CA VAL A 806 27.36 -30.01 -24.85
C VAL A 806 27.55 -28.57 -24.37
N ASN A 807 28.23 -28.37 -23.23
CA ASN A 807 28.50 -27.03 -22.70
C ASN A 807 29.59 -26.32 -23.52
N LEU A 808 29.66 -24.99 -23.40
CA LEU A 808 30.60 -24.16 -24.17
C LEU A 808 32.06 -24.60 -23.99
N GLN A 809 32.47 -24.94 -22.78
CA GLN A 809 33.83 -25.39 -22.48
C GLN A 809 34.17 -26.79 -23.01
N ASP A 810 33.16 -27.58 -23.39
CA ASP A 810 33.31 -28.95 -23.90
C ASP A 810 33.12 -29.02 -25.43
N MET A 811 32.71 -27.92 -26.06
CA MET A 811 32.58 -27.84 -27.52
C MET A 811 33.93 -27.97 -28.21
N PRO A 812 34.08 -28.78 -29.27
CA PRO A 812 35.33 -28.85 -30.02
C PRO A 812 35.73 -27.48 -30.61
N LEU A 813 37.03 -27.16 -30.58
CA LEU A 813 37.52 -25.84 -31.02
C LEU A 813 37.13 -25.55 -32.47
N ALA A 814 37.14 -26.58 -33.33
CA ALA A 814 36.73 -26.48 -34.72
C ALA A 814 35.24 -26.11 -34.89
N GLU A 815 34.39 -26.37 -33.90
CA GLU A 815 32.99 -25.93 -33.91
C GLU A 815 32.86 -24.49 -33.43
N LEU A 816 33.55 -24.11 -32.36
CA LEU A 816 33.60 -22.73 -31.88
C LEU A 816 34.13 -21.78 -32.98
N GLN A 817 35.18 -22.18 -33.70
CA GLN A 817 35.77 -21.39 -34.80
C GLN A 817 34.85 -21.18 -35.99
N LYS A 818 33.83 -22.03 -36.20
CA LYS A 818 32.81 -21.78 -37.24
C LYS A 818 31.92 -20.58 -36.89
N ALA A 819 31.73 -20.31 -35.60
CA ALA A 819 30.95 -19.18 -35.13
C ALA A 819 31.76 -17.88 -35.12
N SER A 820 33.08 -17.95 -34.85
CA SER A 820 34.01 -16.83 -35.03
C SER A 820 35.46 -17.30 -35.14
N GLU A 821 36.17 -16.85 -36.16
CA GLU A 821 37.61 -17.13 -36.36
C GLU A 821 38.51 -16.54 -35.25
N LEU A 822 37.98 -15.61 -34.44
CA LEU A 822 38.69 -15.02 -33.30
C LEU A 822 38.79 -15.97 -32.11
N ILE A 823 38.08 -17.11 -32.12
CA ILE A 823 38.15 -18.13 -31.06
C ILE A 823 39.38 -19.01 -31.25
N THR A 824 40.26 -19.01 -30.25
CA THR A 824 41.49 -19.79 -30.21
C THR A 824 41.52 -20.68 -28.96
N ASP A 825 42.54 -21.53 -28.83
CA ASP A 825 42.65 -22.55 -27.76
C ASP A 825 42.61 -21.97 -26.33
N ASP A 826 42.98 -20.69 -26.17
CA ASP A 826 42.88 -19.92 -24.92
C ASP A 826 41.45 -19.77 -24.38
N VAL A 827 40.42 -20.00 -25.22
CA VAL A 827 39.01 -19.93 -24.82
C VAL A 827 38.66 -20.90 -23.70
N TYR A 828 39.24 -22.11 -23.69
CA TYR A 828 38.92 -23.13 -22.69
C TYR A 828 39.41 -22.75 -21.30
N GLN A 829 40.50 -21.99 -21.21
CA GLN A 829 40.97 -21.43 -19.95
C GLN A 829 40.01 -20.34 -19.46
N ILE A 830 39.54 -19.48 -20.36
CA ILE A 830 38.67 -18.36 -20.03
C ILE A 830 37.29 -18.83 -19.56
N LEU A 831 36.80 -19.94 -20.10
CA LEU A 831 35.51 -20.52 -19.76
C LEU A 831 35.50 -21.32 -18.44
N GLN A 832 36.66 -21.52 -17.79
CA GLN A 832 36.72 -22.18 -16.48
C GLN A 832 36.03 -21.32 -15.41
N PRO A 833 35.08 -21.85 -14.60
CA PRO A 833 34.35 -21.06 -13.60
C PRO A 833 35.25 -20.26 -12.64
N MET A 834 36.39 -20.83 -12.22
CA MET A 834 37.35 -20.11 -11.39
C MET A 834 37.98 -18.92 -12.09
N MET A 835 38.28 -19.03 -13.40
CA MET A 835 38.79 -17.90 -14.17
C MET A 835 37.74 -16.80 -14.34
N VAL A 836 36.46 -17.18 -14.45
CA VAL A 836 35.34 -16.24 -14.45
C VAL A 836 35.34 -15.40 -13.17
N VAL A 837 35.50 -16.06 -12.02
CA VAL A 837 35.62 -15.39 -10.72
C VAL A 837 36.84 -14.47 -10.66
N GLU A 838 38.03 -14.98 -10.97
CA GLU A 838 39.31 -14.25 -10.82
C GLU A 838 39.43 -13.02 -11.74
N ARG A 839 38.69 -12.96 -12.85
CA ARG A 839 38.69 -11.79 -13.75
C ARG A 839 37.89 -10.61 -13.22
N ARG A 840 36.99 -10.81 -12.25
CA ARG A 840 36.14 -9.75 -11.66
C ARG A 840 36.87 -9.03 -10.54
N THR A 841 37.96 -8.35 -10.89
CA THR A 841 38.86 -7.64 -9.95
C THR A 841 38.46 -6.18 -9.70
N SER A 842 37.31 -5.73 -10.19
CA SER A 842 36.79 -4.41 -9.84
C SER A 842 36.49 -4.35 -8.35
N PHE A 843 36.59 -3.17 -7.73
CA PHE A 843 36.28 -2.98 -6.31
C PHE A 843 34.90 -3.55 -5.97
N GLY A 844 34.84 -4.42 -4.95
CA GLY A 844 33.62 -5.14 -4.57
C GLY A 844 33.27 -6.32 -5.48
N GLY A 845 34.19 -6.75 -6.34
CA GLY A 845 34.04 -7.92 -7.21
C GLY A 845 34.26 -9.25 -6.50
N THR A 846 34.00 -10.34 -7.20
CA THR A 846 34.04 -11.70 -6.63
C THR A 846 35.42 -12.38 -6.72
N ALA A 847 36.41 -11.78 -7.39
CA ALA A 847 37.76 -12.34 -7.45
C ALA A 847 38.29 -12.61 -6.03
N VAL A 848 39.02 -13.71 -5.82
CA VAL A 848 39.41 -14.13 -4.46
C VAL A 848 40.25 -13.06 -3.77
N THR A 849 41.06 -12.32 -4.53
CA THR A 849 41.81 -11.17 -4.02
C THR A 849 40.89 -10.04 -3.52
N GLU A 850 39.81 -9.75 -4.23
CA GLU A 850 38.82 -8.75 -3.83
C GLU A 850 37.95 -9.21 -2.66
N VAL A 851 37.59 -10.49 -2.62
CA VAL A 851 36.91 -11.11 -1.47
C VAL A 851 37.80 -11.03 -0.23
N SER A 852 39.10 -11.30 -0.36
CA SER A 852 40.06 -11.15 0.74
C SER A 852 40.16 -9.70 1.23
N ASN A 853 40.13 -8.73 0.30
CA ASN A 853 40.12 -7.30 0.64
C ASN A 853 38.85 -6.90 1.40
N GLN A 854 37.68 -7.41 0.98
CA GLN A 854 36.40 -7.19 1.66
C GLN A 854 36.38 -7.84 3.04
N ILE A 855 36.90 -9.06 3.19
CA ILE A 855 37.04 -9.72 4.50
C ILE A 855 37.85 -8.85 5.44
N LYS A 856 39.03 -8.41 5.00
CA LYS A 856 39.91 -7.56 5.80
C LYS A 856 39.23 -6.25 6.21
N PHE A 857 38.49 -5.63 5.30
CA PHE A 857 37.72 -4.42 5.61
C PHE A 857 36.72 -4.63 6.76
N TYR A 858 35.95 -5.73 6.72
CA TYR A 858 34.99 -6.02 7.79
C TYR A 858 35.67 -6.49 9.09
N GLN A 859 36.82 -7.18 9.04
CA GLN A 859 37.62 -7.49 10.22
C GLN A 859 38.07 -6.21 10.93
N GLU A 860 38.60 -5.24 10.18
CA GLU A 860 39.00 -3.93 10.70
C GLU A 860 37.80 -3.18 11.32
N GLN A 861 36.62 -3.25 10.69
CA GLN A 861 35.39 -2.62 11.22
C GLN A 861 34.89 -3.28 12.51
N LEU A 862 35.03 -4.61 12.64
CA LEU A 862 34.61 -5.38 13.81
C LEU A 862 35.64 -5.41 14.94
N GLY A 863 36.85 -4.87 14.70
CA GLY A 863 37.94 -4.82 15.66
C GLY A 863 38.69 -6.14 15.85
N GLU A 864 38.76 -6.97 14.81
CA GLU A 864 39.47 -8.26 14.79
C GLU A 864 40.91 -8.19 14.29
#